data_AF-A0A813AQW2-F1
#
_entry.id   AF-A0A813AQW2-F1
#
_cell.length_a   1.000
_cell.length_b   1.000
_cell.length_c   1.000
_cell.angle_alpha   90.00
_cell.angle_beta   90.00
_cell.angle_gamma   90.00
#
_symmetry.space_group_name_H-M   'P 1'
#
loop_
_entity.id
_entity.type
_entity.pdbx_description
1 polymer ?
#
loop_
_entity_poly.entity_id
_entity_poly.type
_entity_poly.pdbx_seq_one_letter_code
_entity_poly.pdbx_strand_id
1 'polypeptide(L)'
;MVLLILRPSLRGSTARSTPGITPAGRGSSLLERLTSRSSRSFPQWRPWLGSRSVSAKWVMRSSPIDAKPSKAKLVRGLVVTFLSLGVVVALTTNLDLPPSFGLIAFGLQWGFFLLQGWPQRSEKLYDASGSLTHLSIILAALLHDPVRSPRQILLSIFAVVWCTRLGTFLFNRISQDSKDSRFTELKEEFWSFSIAWNLQVLWVFLLELPVMLVNTSPQPPTGLWDVLGWSLWCSGFLLEAVADGQKFAFRGDPSNRGRFITTGLWRYSRHPNYFGEILMWIGLCTSFTSCVSCKAQLLAWISPAFNALLLIYVSGVPLLEKAGAKKWGQEPEYRHYMEDPALTDLLLSSDKMGPALDLGLNLVIFFALLAMAVCIFSVPGSDEKASKASSHRKRLADLGDEQESPLERGQRCFGTVQRYSERNGIGFIACAPCRAVYGRDVQLFQEDWEALQLTVGSAVSFLLSVEERFPCPKGRPWAADVQRVRAQLGSKSYVLGSAQLGQLRDSASLARQLAENPGRVAARVRHQLRARLHADGYLYLRSFLPEGTVGKARLSLLRQFQRAGLLADGCPPGQAVCGANIENGKPECFCSEEVLDVLNDGDLFQFLDSLFGDAVEVVFDSANLRAVKPGQGTGFHTDSVYMGKLMVPGRPPVLACWIALMPISLELGGLVLCRGSNSHPGFETLRRTYGELDLDENDIGGTGWFSEDPEEVSKLGGLWETAAYGAGDVVLFTMHTIHGSSTNRTDSWRLSVDFRVQPCHAPPTLVSQNKGRWSRLRHSRSDFPRSMDEAKTAWNLHEAARGSKRPAAEPPATQRKRLCA
;
A
#
# COMPACT_ATOMS: atom_id res chain seq x y z
N MET A 1 -23.13 -0.64 -27.56
CA MET A 1 -24.44 0.01 -27.32
C MET A 1 -24.47 1.51 -27.65
N VAL A 2 -23.32 2.21 -27.71
CA VAL A 2 -23.25 3.66 -28.08
C VAL A 2 -23.33 3.92 -29.61
N LEU A 3 -23.07 2.92 -30.45
CA LEU A 3 -23.16 3.07 -31.93
C LEU A 3 -24.58 2.94 -32.53
N LEU A 4 -25.62 2.69 -31.71
CA LEU A 4 -27.00 2.54 -32.20
C LEU A 4 -27.84 3.83 -32.12
N ILE A 5 -27.29 4.92 -31.59
CA ILE A 5 -28.04 6.19 -31.36
C ILE A 5 -27.79 7.22 -32.48
N LEU A 6 -26.86 6.97 -33.40
CA LEU A 6 -26.56 7.85 -34.53
C LEU A 6 -27.11 7.28 -35.85
N ARG A 7 -28.43 7.34 -36.04
CA ARG A 7 -29.03 7.28 -37.38
C ARG A 7 -29.90 8.52 -37.61
N PRO A 8 -29.62 9.36 -38.62
CA PRO A 8 -30.54 10.41 -39.02
C PRO A 8 -31.68 9.80 -39.84
N SER A 9 -32.92 10.14 -39.44
CA SER A 9 -34.13 9.87 -40.20
C SER A 9 -34.15 10.69 -41.48
N LEU A 10 -33.75 10.07 -42.59
CA LEU A 10 -34.15 10.49 -43.93
C LEU A 10 -35.47 9.77 -44.28
N ARG A 11 -36.57 10.52 -44.35
CA ARG A 11 -37.74 10.16 -45.16
C ARG A 11 -37.93 11.28 -46.18
N GLY A 12 -37.83 10.88 -47.44
CA GLY A 12 -37.95 11.76 -48.58
C GLY A 12 -39.37 12.28 -48.78
N SER A 13 -39.45 13.46 -49.38
CA SER A 13 -40.47 13.75 -50.36
C SER A 13 -39.80 13.86 -51.73
N THR A 14 -40.40 13.19 -52.69
CA THR A 14 -40.03 13.16 -54.11
C THR A 14 -40.55 14.41 -54.80
N ALA A 15 -39.70 15.15 -55.50
CA ALA A 15 -40.10 15.90 -56.70
C ALA A 15 -38.89 16.10 -57.64
N ARG A 16 -39.09 15.67 -58.88
CA ARG A 16 -38.15 15.70 -60.00
C ARG A 16 -37.91 17.14 -60.48
N SER A 17 -36.67 17.45 -60.89
CA SER A 17 -36.30 17.92 -62.24
C SER A 17 -34.92 18.60 -62.23
N THR A 18 -33.94 17.96 -62.85
CA THR A 18 -32.84 18.63 -63.59
C THR A 18 -33.40 19.12 -64.95
N PRO A 19 -32.76 20.02 -65.74
CA PRO A 19 -31.29 20.18 -65.87
C PRO A 19 -30.77 21.63 -66.09
N GLY A 20 -29.44 21.78 -66.07
CA GLY A 20 -28.81 22.71 -67.02
C GLY A 20 -27.57 23.49 -66.57
N ILE A 21 -26.44 23.11 -67.17
CA ILE A 21 -25.46 24.01 -67.84
C ILE A 21 -24.35 24.68 -66.98
N THR A 22 -23.14 24.14 -67.20
CA THR A 22 -21.75 24.67 -67.06
C THR A 22 -21.46 25.91 -67.94
N PRO A 23 -20.22 26.50 -68.03
CA PRO A 23 -19.06 26.64 -67.12
C PRO A 23 -18.49 28.11 -67.10
N ALA A 24 -17.27 28.27 -66.54
CA ALA A 24 -16.35 29.43 -66.61
C ALA A 24 -16.50 30.49 -65.49
N GLY A 25 -15.44 31.06 -64.89
CA GLY A 25 -14.00 30.91 -65.04
C GLY A 25 -13.29 31.99 -64.20
N ARG A 26 -12.00 31.74 -63.92
CA ARG A 26 -10.95 32.68 -63.47
C ARG A 26 -11.00 33.28 -62.06
N GLY A 27 -9.84 33.19 -61.40
CA GLY A 27 -9.17 34.38 -60.87
C GLY A 27 -9.17 34.53 -59.34
N SER A 28 -8.09 34.04 -58.73
CA SER A 28 -7.32 34.63 -57.62
C SER A 28 -7.94 35.71 -56.70
N SER A 29 -7.61 35.54 -55.42
CA SER A 29 -7.49 36.54 -54.33
C SER A 29 -8.79 37.12 -53.74
N LEU A 30 -9.22 36.53 -52.62
CA LEU A 30 -10.14 37.13 -51.65
C LEU A 30 -9.35 37.67 -50.43
N LEU A 31 -8.36 38.52 -50.70
CA LEU A 31 -7.64 39.32 -49.70
C LEU A 31 -7.80 40.85 -49.92
N GLU A 32 -8.65 41.27 -50.85
CA GLU A 32 -8.98 42.68 -51.11
C GLU A 32 -10.46 42.82 -51.48
N ARG A 33 -11.34 43.06 -50.48
CA ARG A 33 -12.60 43.85 -50.62
C ARG A 33 -13.50 43.83 -49.37
N LEU A 34 -12.98 44.22 -48.21
CA LEU A 34 -13.80 44.83 -47.15
C LEU A 34 -13.15 46.10 -46.58
N THR A 35 -12.47 46.86 -47.44
CA THR A 35 -12.04 48.23 -47.19
C THR A 35 -12.99 49.21 -47.90
N SER A 36 -14.04 49.67 -47.22
CA SER A 36 -14.51 51.05 -47.40
C SER A 36 -15.50 51.46 -46.30
N ARG A 37 -15.28 52.68 -45.78
CA ARG A 37 -16.03 53.45 -44.77
C ARG A 37 -15.64 53.15 -43.31
N SER A 38 -14.58 53.79 -42.79
CA SER A 38 -14.52 55.19 -42.27
C SER A 38 -15.53 55.42 -41.14
N SER A 39 -15.22 55.92 -39.95
CA SER A 39 -14.05 56.64 -39.43
C SER A 39 -14.27 56.89 -37.92
N ARG A 40 -13.25 56.66 -37.08
CA ARG A 40 -12.82 57.56 -35.99
C ARG A 40 -11.63 56.96 -35.23
N SER A 41 -10.45 57.40 -35.66
CA SER A 41 -9.20 57.63 -34.90
C SER A 41 -9.00 56.94 -33.55
N PHE A 42 -8.07 55.97 -33.55
CA PHE A 42 -7.22 55.61 -32.42
C PHE A 42 -6.34 56.79 -31.97
N PRO A 43 -6.02 56.90 -30.67
CA PRO A 43 -4.78 57.52 -30.23
C PRO A 43 -3.75 56.48 -29.76
N GLN A 44 -2.55 56.71 -30.28
CA GLN A 44 -1.26 56.06 -30.08
C GLN A 44 -0.88 55.74 -28.63
N TRP A 45 -0.25 54.57 -28.45
CA TRP A 45 0.63 54.28 -27.32
C TRP A 45 1.90 55.13 -27.40
N ARG A 46 2.18 55.92 -26.36
CA ARG A 46 3.51 56.48 -26.06
C ARG A 46 3.88 56.21 -24.59
N PRO A 47 5.18 56.09 -24.27
CA PRO A 47 5.66 55.60 -22.98
C PRO A 47 5.69 56.72 -21.93
N TRP A 48 5.30 56.43 -20.69
CA TRP A 48 5.32 57.39 -19.59
C TRP A 48 6.29 56.94 -18.49
N LEU A 49 7.56 57.33 -18.68
CA LEU A 49 8.46 57.71 -17.58
C LEU A 49 8.41 59.25 -17.52
N GLY A 50 7.91 59.80 -16.42
CA GLY A 50 7.89 61.25 -16.19
C GLY A 50 6.91 61.64 -15.08
N SER A 51 7.40 62.30 -14.04
CA SER A 51 6.67 62.66 -12.82
C SER A 51 5.55 63.69 -13.05
N ARG A 52 4.35 63.42 -12.51
CA ARG A 52 3.47 64.44 -11.91
C ARG A 52 2.64 63.82 -10.79
N SER A 53 2.75 64.42 -9.61
CA SER A 53 1.95 64.08 -8.44
C SER A 53 0.47 64.39 -8.71
N VAL A 54 -0.37 63.36 -8.65
CA VAL A 54 -1.80 63.52 -8.43
C VAL A 54 -2.13 62.60 -7.27
N SER A 55 -2.36 63.20 -6.10
CA SER A 55 -2.80 62.48 -4.91
C SER A 55 -4.17 61.88 -5.18
N ALA A 56 -4.21 60.62 -5.62
CA ALA A 56 -5.41 59.81 -5.50
C ALA A 56 -5.60 59.54 -4.00
N LYS A 57 -6.34 60.43 -3.34
CA LYS A 57 -6.92 60.17 -2.03
C LYS A 57 -7.72 58.87 -2.16
N TRP A 58 -7.14 57.78 -1.68
CA TRP A 58 -7.88 56.62 -1.24
C TRP A 58 -8.86 57.12 -0.19
N VAL A 59 -10.09 57.39 -0.62
CA VAL A 59 -11.20 57.57 0.32
C VAL A 59 -11.43 56.18 0.92
N MET A 60 -10.70 55.88 1.99
CA MET A 60 -11.18 54.96 3.00
C MET A 60 -12.53 55.51 3.44
N ARG A 61 -13.62 54.99 2.87
CA ARG A 61 -14.91 55.03 3.55
C ARG A 61 -14.72 54.17 4.79
N SER A 62 -14.42 54.84 5.90
CA SER A 62 -14.57 54.34 7.25
C SER A 62 -16.06 54.05 7.49
N SER A 63 -16.51 52.90 7.01
CA SER A 63 -17.68 52.22 7.56
C SER A 63 -17.28 51.62 8.90
N PRO A 64 -18.18 51.59 9.90
CA PRO A 64 -17.81 51.43 11.31
C PRO A 64 -17.03 50.13 11.53
N ILE A 65 -15.88 50.26 12.19
CA ILE A 65 -14.98 49.17 12.62
C ILE A 65 -15.58 48.39 13.82
N ASP A 66 -16.83 48.66 14.19
CA ASP A 66 -17.41 48.27 15.48
C ASP A 66 -18.54 47.23 15.38
N ALA A 67 -18.32 46.18 14.59
CA ALA A 67 -18.95 44.90 14.89
C ALA A 67 -17.84 43.88 15.10
N LYS A 68 -17.52 43.58 16.37
CA LYS A 68 -16.74 42.38 16.68
C LYS A 68 -17.43 41.23 15.95
N PRO A 69 -16.72 40.45 15.12
CA PRO A 69 -17.34 39.34 14.42
C PRO A 69 -18.03 38.48 15.47
N SER A 70 -19.28 38.11 15.22
CA SER A 70 -19.97 37.12 16.05
C SER A 70 -18.98 35.98 16.28
N LYS A 71 -18.67 35.66 17.54
CA LYS A 71 -17.68 34.63 17.89
C LYS A 71 -17.93 33.35 17.09
N ALA A 72 -19.20 33.02 16.83
CA ALA A 72 -19.60 31.89 16.00
C ALA A 72 -19.15 32.00 14.53
N LYS A 73 -19.26 33.17 13.88
CA LYS A 73 -18.83 33.38 12.49
C LYS A 73 -17.30 33.33 12.36
N LEU A 74 -16.58 33.93 13.31
CA LEU A 74 -15.12 33.84 13.40
C LEU A 74 -14.65 32.39 13.54
N VAL A 75 -15.21 31.66 14.51
CA VAL A 75 -14.87 30.25 14.76
C VAL A 75 -15.16 29.41 13.51
N ARG A 76 -16.32 29.58 12.87
CA ARG A 76 -16.64 28.85 11.63
C ARG A 76 -15.65 29.12 10.50
N GLY A 77 -15.30 30.38 10.25
CA GLY A 77 -14.34 30.74 9.19
C GLY A 77 -12.94 30.18 9.46
N LEU A 78 -12.47 30.23 10.71
CA LEU A 78 -11.20 29.64 11.11
C LEU A 78 -11.22 28.12 10.97
N VAL A 79 -12.27 27.45 11.45
CA VAL A 79 -12.42 25.99 11.33
C VAL A 79 -12.38 25.56 9.86
N VAL A 80 -13.13 26.23 8.98
CA VAL A 80 -13.10 25.91 7.54
C VAL A 80 -11.72 26.15 6.94
N THR A 81 -11.03 27.22 7.33
CA THR A 81 -9.68 27.52 6.83
C THR A 81 -8.68 26.45 7.27
N PHE A 82 -8.64 26.11 8.55
CA PHE A 82 -7.73 25.08 9.08
C PHE A 82 -8.09 23.69 8.58
N LEU A 83 -9.37 23.37 8.41
CA LEU A 83 -9.81 22.11 7.81
C LEU A 83 -9.37 22.04 6.34
N SER A 84 -9.54 23.13 5.58
CA SER A 84 -9.13 23.17 4.18
C SER A 84 -7.62 22.98 4.05
N LEU A 85 -6.86 23.66 4.90
CA LEU A 85 -5.40 23.52 4.94
C LEU A 85 -4.99 22.11 5.34
N GLY A 86 -5.63 21.56 6.37
CA GLY A 86 -5.40 20.20 6.85
C GLY A 86 -5.66 19.16 5.77
N VAL A 87 -6.77 19.27 5.03
CA VAL A 87 -7.10 18.36 3.92
C VAL A 87 -6.10 18.49 2.78
N VAL A 88 -5.73 19.70 2.36
CA VAL A 88 -4.72 19.88 1.30
C VAL A 88 -3.37 19.34 1.74
N VAL A 89 -2.92 19.65 2.95
CA VAL A 89 -1.67 19.12 3.51
C VAL A 89 -1.72 17.61 3.56
N ALA A 90 -2.79 17.03 4.13
CA ALA A 90 -2.96 15.58 4.23
C ALA A 90 -2.96 14.92 2.85
N LEU A 91 -3.61 15.50 1.83
CA LEU A 91 -3.57 14.94 0.48
C LEU A 91 -2.21 15.10 -0.18
N THR A 92 -1.55 16.24 -0.03
CA THR A 92 -0.20 16.42 -0.57
C THR A 92 0.80 15.44 0.03
N THR A 93 0.71 15.17 1.34
CA THR A 93 1.58 14.22 2.01
C THR A 93 1.21 12.78 1.67
N ASN A 94 -0.07 12.41 1.72
CA ASN A 94 -0.51 11.03 1.50
C ASN A 94 -0.40 10.56 0.03
N LEU A 95 -0.26 11.49 -0.91
CA LEU A 95 -0.16 11.24 -2.35
C LEU A 95 1.20 11.60 -2.94
N ASP A 96 2.18 11.96 -2.11
CA ASP A 96 3.50 12.41 -2.56
C ASP A 96 3.45 13.56 -3.59
N LEU A 97 2.44 14.43 -3.50
CA LEU A 97 2.31 15.57 -4.40
C LEU A 97 3.26 16.69 -3.93
N PRO A 98 3.95 17.39 -4.87
CA PRO A 98 4.73 18.57 -4.55
C PRO A 98 3.95 19.58 -3.67
N PRO A 99 4.49 20.00 -2.51
CA PRO A 99 3.81 20.99 -1.65
C PRO A 99 3.51 22.31 -2.35
N SER A 100 4.25 22.61 -3.43
CA SER A 100 4.00 23.75 -4.30
C SER A 100 2.58 23.78 -4.88
N PHE A 101 1.93 22.64 -5.11
CA PHE A 101 0.56 22.60 -5.62
C PHE A 101 -0.44 23.16 -4.60
N GLY A 102 -0.30 22.77 -3.33
CA GLY A 102 -1.10 23.32 -2.24
C GLY A 102 -0.82 24.80 -2.01
N LEU A 103 0.46 25.22 -2.10
CA LEU A 103 0.85 26.62 -1.99
C LEU A 103 0.31 27.48 -3.14
N ILE A 104 0.26 26.96 -4.37
CA ILE A 104 -0.37 27.64 -5.52
C ILE A 104 -1.88 27.79 -5.26
N ALA A 105 -2.54 26.73 -4.78
CA ALA A 105 -3.97 26.75 -4.49
C ALA A 105 -4.31 27.82 -3.43
N PHE A 106 -3.67 27.75 -2.27
CA PHE A 106 -3.87 28.73 -1.20
C PHE A 106 -3.39 30.12 -1.59
N GLY A 107 -2.20 30.24 -2.17
CA GLY A 107 -1.58 31.51 -2.50
C GLY A 107 -2.38 32.32 -3.51
N LEU A 108 -2.88 31.69 -4.57
CA LEU A 108 -3.75 32.36 -5.53
C LEU A 108 -5.10 32.73 -4.89
N GLN A 109 -5.78 31.78 -4.23
CA GLN A 109 -7.12 32.08 -3.71
C GLN A 109 -7.10 33.10 -2.58
N TRP A 110 -6.19 33.00 -1.62
CA TRP A 110 -6.02 34.01 -0.59
C TRP A 110 -5.45 35.32 -1.14
N GLY A 111 -4.61 35.28 -2.18
CA GLY A 111 -4.15 36.47 -2.88
C GLY A 111 -5.30 37.25 -3.51
N PHE A 112 -6.15 36.59 -4.31
CA PHE A 112 -7.33 37.22 -4.89
C PHE A 112 -8.33 37.67 -3.82
N PHE A 113 -8.54 36.88 -2.78
CA PHE A 113 -9.38 37.25 -1.64
C PHE A 113 -8.87 38.51 -0.94
N LEU A 114 -7.59 38.58 -0.58
CA LEU A 114 -7.03 39.69 0.19
C LEU A 114 -6.80 40.96 -0.65
N LEU A 115 -6.45 40.82 -1.93
CA LEU A 115 -6.14 41.95 -2.80
C LEU A 115 -7.38 42.53 -3.50
N GLN A 116 -8.38 41.70 -3.78
CA GLN A 116 -9.57 42.11 -4.53
C GLN A 116 -10.87 41.78 -3.82
N GLY A 117 -11.09 40.52 -3.43
CA GLY A 117 -12.36 40.05 -2.90
C GLY A 117 -12.81 40.83 -1.67
N TRP A 118 -11.99 40.84 -0.62
CA TRP A 118 -12.27 41.49 0.66
C TRP A 118 -12.25 43.02 0.57
N PRO A 119 -11.21 43.69 0.00
CA PRO A 119 -11.20 45.15 -0.07
C PRO A 119 -12.37 45.73 -0.85
N GLN A 120 -12.83 45.03 -1.90
CA GLN A 120 -13.91 45.49 -2.77
C GLN A 120 -15.27 44.85 -2.47
N ARG A 121 -15.34 43.93 -1.49
CA ARG A 121 -16.53 43.12 -1.15
C ARG A 121 -17.21 42.53 -2.40
N SER A 122 -16.40 41.96 -3.29
CA SER A 122 -16.83 41.55 -4.63
C SER A 122 -16.46 40.10 -4.93
N GLU A 123 -17.35 39.37 -5.60
CA GLU A 123 -17.11 38.01 -6.09
C GLU A 123 -16.73 37.98 -7.58
N LYS A 124 -16.55 39.16 -8.21
CA LYS A 124 -16.38 39.26 -9.67
C LYS A 124 -15.23 38.42 -10.22
N LEU A 125 -14.14 38.31 -9.46
CA LEU A 125 -12.97 37.52 -9.85
C LEU A 125 -12.95 36.12 -9.24
N TYR A 126 -13.98 35.72 -8.48
CA TYR A 126 -14.00 34.42 -7.81
C TYR A 126 -13.94 33.26 -8.82
N ASP A 127 -14.79 33.24 -9.85
CA ASP A 127 -14.76 32.17 -10.85
C ASP A 127 -13.49 32.22 -11.72
N ALA A 128 -12.96 33.43 -11.96
CA ALA A 128 -11.71 33.63 -12.70
C ALA A 128 -10.48 33.16 -11.91
N SER A 129 -10.42 33.42 -10.59
CA SER A 129 -9.35 32.96 -9.72
C SER A 129 -9.37 31.44 -9.63
N GLY A 130 -10.55 30.82 -9.51
CA GLY A 130 -10.71 29.36 -9.59
C GLY A 130 -10.09 28.77 -10.85
N SER A 131 -10.48 29.31 -12.01
CA SER A 131 -9.96 28.87 -13.32
C SER A 131 -8.45 29.07 -13.44
N LEU A 132 -7.93 30.21 -12.97
CA LEU A 132 -6.50 30.48 -12.95
C LEU A 132 -5.75 29.52 -12.02
N THR A 133 -6.34 29.14 -10.89
CA THR A 133 -5.74 28.15 -9.97
C THR A 133 -5.70 26.77 -10.61
N HIS A 134 -6.78 26.31 -11.26
CA HIS A 134 -6.78 25.06 -12.04
C HIS A 134 -5.65 25.07 -13.07
N LEU A 135 -5.59 26.10 -13.93
CA LEU A 135 -4.55 26.22 -14.95
C LEU A 135 -3.13 26.25 -14.37
N SER A 136 -2.96 26.93 -13.23
CA SER A 136 -1.65 27.04 -12.57
C SER A 136 -1.21 25.71 -11.97
N ILE A 137 -2.12 24.93 -11.39
CA ILE A 137 -1.83 23.58 -10.88
C ILE A 137 -1.54 22.63 -12.03
N ILE A 138 -2.36 22.64 -13.09
CA ILE A 138 -2.13 21.82 -14.28
C ILE A 138 -0.77 22.14 -14.90
N LEU A 139 -0.43 23.43 -15.05
CA LEU A 139 0.86 23.86 -15.57
C LEU A 139 2.01 23.45 -14.66
N ALA A 140 1.89 23.64 -13.34
CA ALA A 140 2.92 23.24 -12.39
C ALA A 140 3.15 21.72 -12.39
N ALA A 141 2.08 20.93 -12.48
CA ALA A 141 2.15 19.48 -12.63
C ALA A 141 2.80 19.11 -13.98
N LEU A 142 2.37 19.75 -15.07
CA LEU A 142 3.01 19.74 -16.38
C LEU A 142 4.37 20.48 -16.43
N LEU A 143 5.01 20.86 -15.34
CA LEU A 143 6.41 21.32 -15.38
C LEU A 143 7.28 20.49 -14.45
N HIS A 144 6.70 19.49 -13.78
CA HIS A 144 7.38 18.68 -12.79
C HIS A 144 8.43 17.73 -13.42
N ASP A 145 8.10 17.08 -14.53
CA ASP A 145 9.01 16.13 -15.23
C ASP A 145 9.50 16.70 -16.58
N PRO A 146 10.79 16.76 -16.91
CA PRO A 146 11.25 17.25 -18.22
C PRO A 146 10.81 16.39 -19.43
N VAL A 147 10.45 15.12 -19.25
CA VAL A 147 10.03 14.22 -20.35
C VAL A 147 8.55 13.89 -20.23
N ARG A 148 7.80 13.99 -21.35
CA ARG A 148 6.34 13.80 -21.33
C ARG A 148 5.85 12.66 -22.20
N SER A 149 5.04 11.82 -21.58
CA SER A 149 4.27 10.80 -22.27
C SER A 149 3.03 11.41 -22.94
N PRO A 150 2.48 10.75 -23.99
CA PRO A 150 1.20 11.14 -24.57
C PRO A 150 0.05 11.18 -23.56
N ARG A 151 0.03 10.28 -22.56
CA ARG A 151 -0.99 10.24 -21.51
C ARG A 151 -1.00 11.54 -20.70
N GLN A 152 0.15 11.98 -20.22
CA GLN A 152 0.29 13.21 -19.42
C GLN A 152 -0.16 14.45 -20.19
N ILE A 153 0.25 14.54 -21.46
CA ILE A 153 -0.12 15.66 -22.34
C ILE A 153 -1.64 15.64 -22.57
N LEU A 154 -2.21 14.48 -22.94
CA LEU A 154 -3.62 14.35 -23.25
C LEU A 154 -4.52 14.65 -22.06
N LEU A 155 -4.24 14.07 -20.88
CA LEU A 155 -5.06 14.31 -19.68
C LEU A 155 -4.99 15.77 -19.23
N SER A 156 -3.83 16.41 -19.38
CA SER A 156 -3.70 17.83 -19.08
C SER A 156 -4.41 18.71 -20.11
N ILE A 157 -4.40 18.34 -21.40
CA ILE A 157 -5.20 19.01 -22.43
C ILE A 157 -6.69 18.88 -22.10
N PHE A 158 -7.15 17.69 -21.72
CA PHE A 158 -8.53 17.46 -21.31
C PHE A 158 -8.94 18.38 -20.15
N ALA A 159 -8.11 18.45 -19.09
CA ALA A 159 -8.35 19.34 -17.96
C ALA A 159 -8.33 20.82 -18.36
N VAL A 160 -7.37 21.26 -19.18
CA VAL A 160 -7.28 22.64 -19.68
C VAL A 160 -8.50 23.00 -20.54
N VAL A 161 -8.92 22.10 -21.45
CA VAL A 161 -10.08 22.30 -22.31
C VAL A 161 -11.35 22.46 -21.46
N TRP A 162 -11.55 21.57 -20.49
CA TRP A 162 -12.67 21.66 -19.57
C TRP A 162 -12.63 22.97 -18.75
N CYS A 163 -11.51 23.27 -18.09
CA CYS A 163 -11.36 24.43 -17.23
C CYS A 163 -11.52 25.74 -18.01
N THR A 164 -10.96 25.84 -19.21
CA THR A 164 -11.07 27.03 -20.05
C THR A 164 -12.52 27.24 -20.49
N ARG A 165 -13.22 26.16 -20.87
CA ARG A 165 -14.63 26.21 -21.26
C ARG A 165 -15.52 26.68 -20.11
N LEU A 166 -15.42 26.01 -18.96
CA LEU A 166 -16.22 26.32 -17.78
C LEU A 166 -15.90 27.72 -17.25
N GLY A 167 -14.61 28.04 -17.10
CA GLY A 167 -14.15 29.33 -16.62
C GLY A 167 -14.61 30.51 -17.48
N THR A 168 -14.51 30.36 -18.81
CA THR A 168 -14.99 31.38 -19.75
C THR A 168 -16.50 31.56 -19.65
N PHE A 169 -17.26 30.46 -19.56
CA PHE A 169 -18.71 30.50 -19.40
C PHE A 169 -19.14 31.22 -18.11
N LEU A 170 -18.52 30.88 -16.98
CA LEU A 170 -18.82 31.46 -15.68
C LEU A 170 -18.43 32.95 -15.60
N PHE A 171 -17.25 33.31 -16.13
CA PHE A 171 -16.79 34.69 -16.16
C PHE A 171 -17.67 35.59 -17.03
N ASN A 172 -18.06 35.10 -18.22
CA ASN A 172 -18.99 35.83 -19.09
C ASN A 172 -20.35 36.04 -18.41
N ARG A 173 -20.84 35.05 -17.67
CA ARG A 173 -22.10 35.16 -16.91
C ARG A 173 -22.01 36.25 -15.84
N ILE A 174 -20.98 36.25 -15.00
CA ILE A 174 -20.82 37.27 -13.94
C ILE A 174 -20.57 38.68 -14.51
N SER A 175 -19.93 38.75 -15.68
CA SER A 175 -19.71 40.03 -16.35
C SER A 175 -21.01 40.66 -16.86
N GLN A 176 -22.04 39.84 -17.14
CA GLN A 176 -23.37 40.28 -17.56
C GLN A 176 -24.32 40.44 -16.36
N ASP A 177 -24.37 39.45 -15.47
CA ASP A 177 -25.15 39.44 -14.24
C ASP A 177 -24.30 40.03 -13.10
N SER A 178 -24.41 41.35 -12.92
CA SER A 178 -23.55 42.15 -12.02
C SER A 178 -23.38 41.67 -10.56
N LYS A 179 -24.16 40.70 -10.08
CA LYS A 179 -24.12 40.14 -8.73
C LYS A 179 -24.54 38.66 -8.70
N ASP A 180 -23.88 37.85 -7.88
CA ASP A 180 -24.31 36.49 -7.55
C ASP A 180 -24.97 36.48 -6.16
N SER A 181 -26.26 36.11 -6.13
CA SER A 181 -27.06 36.08 -4.90
C SER A 181 -26.46 35.23 -3.78
N ARG A 182 -25.66 34.20 -4.11
CA ARG A 182 -25.03 33.27 -3.14
C ARG A 182 -24.02 33.96 -2.22
N PHE A 183 -23.41 35.06 -2.67
CA PHE A 183 -22.37 35.75 -1.92
C PHE A 183 -22.89 36.95 -1.12
N THR A 184 -24.18 37.32 -1.30
CA THR A 184 -24.76 38.54 -0.73
C THR A 184 -24.53 38.64 0.77
N GLU A 185 -24.87 37.59 1.52
CA GLU A 185 -24.73 37.56 2.98
C GLU A 185 -23.28 37.26 3.41
N LEU A 186 -22.54 36.48 2.61
CA LEU A 186 -21.17 36.08 2.93
C LEU A 186 -20.22 37.28 2.92
N LYS A 187 -20.41 38.19 1.97
CA LYS A 187 -19.56 39.37 1.78
C LYS A 187 -19.60 40.37 2.91
N GLU A 188 -20.57 40.32 3.82
CA GLU A 188 -20.68 41.31 4.90
C GLU A 188 -19.59 41.13 5.97
N GLU A 189 -19.04 39.93 6.12
CA GLU A 189 -18.14 39.55 7.21
C GLU A 189 -16.89 38.82 6.69
N PHE A 190 -15.71 39.15 7.22
CA PHE A 190 -14.42 38.61 6.71
C PHE A 190 -14.40 37.09 6.72
N TRP A 191 -14.67 36.53 7.90
CA TRP A 191 -14.60 35.09 8.13
C TRP A 191 -15.78 34.34 7.53
N SER A 192 -16.88 35.02 7.18
CA SER A 192 -17.96 34.40 6.41
C SER A 192 -17.64 34.38 4.93
N PHE A 193 -17.03 35.46 4.41
CA PHE A 193 -16.64 35.51 3.01
C PHE A 193 -15.49 34.56 2.71
N SER A 194 -14.50 34.45 3.60
CA SER A 194 -13.34 33.57 3.42
C SER A 194 -13.73 32.09 3.29
N ILE A 195 -14.89 31.67 3.81
CA ILE A 195 -15.40 30.29 3.66
C ILE A 195 -15.52 29.93 2.18
N ALA A 196 -16.05 30.82 1.34
CA ALA A 196 -16.20 30.53 -0.08
C ALA A 196 -14.85 30.31 -0.76
N TRP A 197 -13.85 31.16 -0.46
CA TRP A 197 -12.51 31.05 -1.03
C TRP A 197 -11.77 29.79 -0.57
N ASN A 198 -11.95 29.36 0.68
CA ASN A 198 -11.38 28.10 1.17
C ASN A 198 -12.08 26.87 0.57
N LEU A 199 -13.41 26.92 0.37
CA LEU A 199 -14.13 25.89 -0.37
C LEU A 199 -13.67 25.84 -1.83
N GLN A 200 -13.30 26.97 -2.43
CA GLN A 200 -12.71 27.00 -3.76
C GLN A 200 -11.31 26.37 -3.80
N VAL A 201 -10.47 26.61 -2.80
CA VAL A 201 -9.17 25.92 -2.66
C VAL A 201 -9.39 24.41 -2.65
N LEU A 202 -10.29 23.93 -1.79
CA LEU A 202 -10.60 22.51 -1.70
C LEU A 202 -11.16 21.97 -3.01
N TRP A 203 -12.08 22.68 -3.64
CA TRP A 203 -12.70 22.24 -4.87
C TRP A 203 -11.70 22.11 -6.01
N VAL A 204 -10.90 23.15 -6.25
CA VAL A 204 -9.88 23.13 -7.29
C VAL A 204 -8.86 22.02 -7.03
N PHE A 205 -8.38 21.90 -5.79
CA PHE A 205 -7.34 20.93 -5.44
C PHE A 205 -7.82 19.49 -5.53
N LEU A 206 -9.02 19.18 -5.00
CA LEU A 206 -9.60 17.84 -5.04
C LEU A 206 -9.92 17.41 -6.47
N LEU A 207 -10.44 18.33 -7.28
CA LEU A 207 -10.85 18.00 -8.65
C LEU A 207 -9.64 17.69 -9.54
N GLU A 208 -8.52 18.40 -9.36
CA GLU A 208 -7.29 18.20 -10.13
C GLU A 208 -6.41 17.02 -9.69
N LEU A 209 -6.78 16.29 -8.64
CA LEU A 209 -6.04 15.10 -8.16
C LEU A 209 -5.60 14.13 -9.28
N PRO A 210 -6.47 13.67 -10.20
CA PRO A 210 -6.06 12.77 -11.28
C PRO A 210 -5.02 13.39 -12.23
N VAL A 211 -5.08 14.70 -12.47
CA VAL A 211 -4.15 15.40 -13.37
C VAL A 211 -2.81 15.65 -12.67
N MET A 212 -2.83 16.03 -11.39
CA MET A 212 -1.62 16.14 -10.58
C MET A 212 -0.90 14.79 -10.51
N LEU A 213 -1.64 13.72 -10.18
CA LEU A 213 -1.08 12.38 -10.05
C LEU A 213 -0.52 11.81 -11.36
N VAL A 214 -1.23 11.93 -12.49
CA VAL A 214 -0.69 11.44 -13.76
C VAL A 214 0.59 12.19 -14.14
N ASN A 215 0.69 13.49 -13.83
CA ASN A 215 1.86 14.28 -14.18
C ASN A 215 3.05 14.10 -13.22
N THR A 216 2.82 13.54 -12.03
CA THR A 216 3.89 13.25 -11.04
C THR A 216 4.22 11.76 -10.92
N SER A 217 3.48 10.87 -11.60
CA SER A 217 3.66 9.42 -11.53
C SER A 217 4.40 8.83 -12.73
N PRO A 218 5.09 7.68 -12.58
CA PRO A 218 5.71 6.97 -13.70
C PRO A 218 4.70 6.58 -14.79
N GLN A 219 5.13 6.63 -16.05
CA GLN A 219 4.25 6.42 -17.20
C GLN A 219 4.51 5.08 -17.88
N PRO A 220 3.74 4.01 -17.55
CA PRO A 220 3.75 2.78 -18.33
C PRO A 220 3.15 3.00 -19.72
N PRO A 221 3.40 2.09 -20.68
CA PRO A 221 2.79 2.13 -22.00
C PRO A 221 1.27 2.28 -21.93
N THR A 222 0.70 2.94 -22.93
CA THR A 222 -0.75 3.11 -23.05
C THR A 222 -1.43 1.75 -23.14
N GLY A 223 -2.40 1.51 -22.26
CA GLY A 223 -3.14 0.26 -22.16
C GLY A 223 -4.63 0.42 -22.43
N LEU A 224 -5.39 -0.66 -22.21
CA LEU A 224 -6.85 -0.67 -22.41
C LEU A 224 -7.57 0.40 -21.57
N TRP A 225 -7.17 0.58 -20.31
CA TRP A 225 -7.78 1.54 -19.39
C TRP A 225 -7.64 2.99 -19.83
N ASP A 226 -6.55 3.33 -20.53
CA ASP A 226 -6.37 4.65 -21.12
C ASP A 226 -7.40 4.93 -22.21
N VAL A 227 -7.53 3.99 -23.14
CA VAL A 227 -8.47 4.11 -24.25
C VAL A 227 -9.91 4.20 -23.73
N LEU A 228 -10.25 3.40 -22.71
CA LEU A 228 -11.54 3.49 -22.04
C LEU A 228 -11.74 4.85 -21.37
N GLY A 229 -10.77 5.32 -20.60
CA GLY A 229 -10.82 6.62 -19.92
C GLY A 229 -10.94 7.80 -20.88
N TRP A 230 -10.15 7.82 -21.96
CA TRP A 230 -10.22 8.85 -22.98
C TRP A 230 -11.55 8.83 -23.73
N SER A 231 -12.07 7.63 -24.03
CA SER A 231 -13.38 7.47 -24.68
C SER A 231 -14.51 7.98 -23.78
N LEU A 232 -14.45 7.70 -22.48
CA LEU A 232 -15.39 8.21 -21.48
C LEU A 232 -15.30 9.74 -21.39
N TRP A 233 -14.09 10.30 -21.33
CA TRP A 233 -13.89 11.74 -21.27
C TRP A 233 -14.44 12.45 -22.51
N CYS A 234 -14.07 11.99 -23.71
CA CYS A 234 -14.57 12.56 -24.97
C CYS A 234 -16.11 12.46 -25.08
N SER A 235 -16.69 11.35 -24.61
CA SER A 235 -18.15 11.17 -24.59
C SER A 235 -18.81 12.14 -23.61
N GLY A 236 -18.25 12.31 -22.40
CA GLY A 236 -18.72 13.25 -21.40
C GLY A 236 -18.64 14.70 -21.88
N PHE A 237 -17.51 15.08 -22.47
CA PHE A 237 -17.30 16.39 -23.06
C PHE A 237 -18.30 16.69 -24.19
N LEU A 238 -18.53 15.72 -25.08
CA LEU A 238 -19.51 15.88 -26.16
C LEU A 238 -20.94 16.03 -25.61
N LEU A 239 -21.32 15.22 -24.62
CA LEU A 239 -22.63 15.32 -23.98
C LEU A 239 -22.83 16.69 -23.34
N GLU A 240 -21.83 17.18 -22.59
CA GLU A 240 -21.87 18.47 -21.94
C GLU A 240 -21.93 19.62 -22.96
N ALA A 241 -21.04 19.63 -23.96
CA ALA A 241 -20.99 20.67 -24.98
C ALA A 241 -22.28 20.74 -25.81
N VAL A 242 -22.86 19.58 -26.19
CA VAL A 242 -24.13 19.53 -26.92
C VAL A 242 -25.30 19.98 -26.04
N ALA A 243 -25.34 19.55 -24.78
CA ALA A 243 -26.40 19.94 -23.84
C ALA A 243 -26.41 21.45 -23.59
N ASP A 244 -25.23 22.04 -23.37
CA ASP A 244 -25.08 23.48 -23.17
C ASP A 244 -25.38 24.26 -24.46
N GLY A 245 -24.93 23.78 -25.62
CA GLY A 245 -25.23 24.38 -26.92
C GLY A 245 -26.73 24.40 -27.22
N GLN A 246 -27.44 23.29 -26.95
CA GLN A 246 -28.90 23.20 -27.06
C GLN A 246 -29.59 24.21 -26.14
N LYS A 247 -29.14 24.30 -24.88
CA LYS A 247 -29.70 25.24 -23.90
C LYS A 247 -29.42 26.69 -24.25
N PHE A 248 -28.25 26.99 -24.79
CA PHE A 248 -27.87 28.32 -25.26
C PHE A 248 -28.73 28.74 -26.45
N ALA A 249 -28.86 27.89 -27.47
CA ALA A 249 -29.71 28.13 -28.63
C ALA A 249 -31.19 28.33 -28.23
N PHE A 250 -31.70 27.48 -27.33
CA PHE A 250 -33.05 27.61 -26.79
C PHE A 250 -33.30 28.95 -26.11
N ARG A 251 -32.35 29.43 -25.28
CA ARG A 251 -32.45 30.72 -24.60
C ARG A 251 -32.25 31.93 -25.53
N GLY A 252 -31.51 31.74 -26.63
CA GLY A 252 -31.27 32.78 -27.64
C GLY A 252 -32.51 33.10 -28.49
N ASP A 253 -33.45 32.16 -28.60
CA ASP A 253 -34.71 32.36 -29.30
C ASP A 253 -35.72 33.14 -28.42
N PRO A 254 -36.16 34.35 -28.85
CA PRO A 254 -37.13 35.15 -28.11
C PRO A 254 -38.47 34.44 -27.84
N SER A 255 -38.86 33.47 -28.66
CA SER A 255 -40.12 32.71 -28.51
C SER A 255 -40.11 31.76 -27.30
N ASN A 256 -38.92 31.44 -26.77
CA ASN A 256 -38.74 30.55 -25.62
C ASN A 256 -38.59 31.31 -24.29
N ARG A 257 -38.79 32.64 -24.28
CA ARG A 257 -38.76 33.43 -23.04
C ARG A 257 -39.78 32.90 -22.04
N GLY A 258 -39.31 32.65 -20.81
CA GLY A 258 -40.15 32.11 -19.74
C GLY A 258 -40.48 30.62 -19.87
N ARG A 259 -39.97 29.90 -20.88
CA ARG A 259 -40.14 28.44 -21.03
C ARG A 259 -38.91 27.67 -20.56
N PHE A 260 -39.06 26.37 -20.33
CA PHE A 260 -37.97 25.45 -20.03
C PHE A 260 -37.72 24.50 -21.20
N ILE A 261 -36.48 24.05 -21.36
CA ILE A 261 -36.06 23.20 -22.48
C ILE A 261 -36.46 21.74 -22.22
N THR A 262 -37.07 21.09 -23.22
CA THR A 262 -37.48 19.68 -23.17
C THR A 262 -37.08 18.91 -24.44
N THR A 263 -36.27 19.52 -25.30
CA THR A 263 -35.88 18.97 -26.60
C THR A 263 -34.40 18.57 -26.62
N GLY A 264 -34.01 17.74 -27.59
CA GLY A 264 -32.62 17.27 -27.71
C GLY A 264 -32.22 16.31 -26.59
N LEU A 265 -31.09 16.55 -25.92
CA LEU A 265 -30.63 15.73 -24.79
C LEU A 265 -31.49 15.95 -23.53
N TRP A 266 -32.12 17.12 -23.41
CA TRP A 266 -32.97 17.51 -22.28
C TRP A 266 -34.30 16.74 -22.21
N ARG A 267 -34.62 15.96 -23.25
CA ARG A 267 -35.75 15.01 -23.24
C ARG A 267 -35.44 13.67 -22.57
N TYR A 268 -34.16 13.39 -22.33
CA TYR A 268 -33.68 12.13 -21.75
C TYR A 268 -33.16 12.31 -20.33
N SER A 269 -32.74 13.52 -19.97
CA SER A 269 -32.26 13.85 -18.64
C SER A 269 -32.57 15.32 -18.37
N ARG A 270 -32.89 15.62 -17.11
CA ARG A 270 -33.06 17.01 -16.64
C ARG A 270 -31.73 17.74 -16.47
N HIS A 271 -30.60 17.02 -16.41
CA HIS A 271 -29.26 17.56 -16.20
C HIS A 271 -28.18 16.84 -17.04
N PRO A 272 -28.33 16.76 -18.38
CA PRO A 272 -27.40 16.03 -19.24
C PRO A 272 -25.99 16.64 -19.24
N ASN A 273 -25.88 17.94 -19.00
CA ASN A 273 -24.60 18.64 -18.87
C ASN A 273 -23.83 18.20 -17.62
N TYR A 274 -24.49 18.05 -16.47
CA TYR A 274 -23.84 17.57 -15.24
C TYR A 274 -23.43 16.11 -15.33
N PHE A 275 -24.23 15.28 -16.02
CA PHE A 275 -23.82 13.92 -16.31
C PHE A 275 -22.56 13.87 -17.18
N GLY A 276 -22.50 14.69 -18.24
CA GLY A 276 -21.30 14.83 -19.07
C GLY A 276 -20.07 15.24 -18.24
N GLU A 277 -20.25 16.17 -17.30
CA GLU A 277 -19.20 16.59 -16.37
C GLU A 277 -18.70 15.46 -15.46
N ILE A 278 -19.60 14.73 -14.80
CA ILE A 278 -19.26 13.57 -13.97
C ILE A 278 -18.53 12.51 -14.80
N LEU A 279 -19.00 12.23 -16.02
CA LEU A 279 -18.42 11.24 -16.92
C LEU A 279 -16.99 11.62 -17.36
N MET A 280 -16.71 12.91 -17.55
CA MET A 280 -15.34 13.38 -17.81
C MET A 280 -14.39 13.05 -16.66
N TRP A 281 -14.75 13.37 -15.43
CA TRP A 281 -13.89 13.10 -14.27
C TRP A 281 -13.71 11.60 -14.02
N ILE A 282 -14.77 10.79 -14.23
CA ILE A 282 -14.65 9.32 -14.23
C ILE A 282 -13.70 8.85 -15.33
N GLY A 283 -13.76 9.44 -16.53
CA GLY A 283 -12.86 9.13 -17.64
C GLY A 283 -11.39 9.43 -17.33
N LEU A 284 -11.10 10.60 -16.74
CA LEU A 284 -9.76 10.95 -16.26
C LEU A 284 -9.29 9.93 -15.22
N CYS A 285 -10.15 9.57 -14.26
CA CYS A 285 -9.84 8.60 -13.23
C CYS A 285 -9.67 7.15 -13.77
N THR A 286 -10.36 6.80 -14.84
CA THR A 286 -10.23 5.48 -15.47
C THR A 286 -8.91 5.37 -16.24
N SER A 287 -8.45 6.44 -16.90
CA SER A 287 -7.21 6.41 -17.67
C SER A 287 -5.96 6.23 -16.78
N PHE A 288 -5.91 6.89 -15.62
CA PHE A 288 -4.72 6.83 -14.75
C PHE A 288 -4.65 5.56 -13.86
N THR A 289 -5.67 4.69 -13.85
CA THR A 289 -5.68 3.42 -13.08
C THR A 289 -4.47 2.53 -13.39
N SER A 290 -3.92 2.64 -14.60
CA SER A 290 -2.75 1.86 -15.03
C SER A 290 -1.40 2.39 -14.53
N CYS A 291 -1.32 3.61 -14.01
CA CYS A 291 -0.05 4.32 -13.76
C CYS A 291 0.22 4.73 -12.30
N VAL A 292 -0.70 4.46 -11.37
CA VAL A 292 -0.60 4.87 -9.96
C VAL A 292 -0.83 3.71 -9.00
N SER A 293 -0.33 3.83 -7.76
CA SER A 293 -0.50 2.83 -6.69
C SER A 293 -1.97 2.66 -6.28
N CYS A 294 -2.31 1.53 -5.66
CA CYS A 294 -3.68 1.27 -5.17
C CYS A 294 -4.19 2.36 -4.21
N LYS A 295 -3.32 2.85 -3.30
CA LYS A 295 -3.62 3.98 -2.40
C LYS A 295 -3.95 5.25 -3.18
N ALA A 296 -3.12 5.62 -4.17
CA ALA A 296 -3.36 6.80 -4.99
C ALA A 296 -4.61 6.67 -5.87
N GLN A 297 -4.93 5.46 -6.35
CA GLN A 297 -6.19 5.20 -7.03
C GLN A 297 -7.38 5.49 -6.11
N LEU A 298 -7.43 4.87 -4.93
CA LEU A 298 -8.53 5.04 -3.97
C LEU A 298 -8.76 6.52 -3.61
N LEU A 299 -7.67 7.26 -3.34
CA LEU A 299 -7.73 8.67 -2.98
C LEU A 299 -8.09 9.58 -4.17
N ALA A 300 -7.65 9.28 -5.38
CA ALA A 300 -8.00 10.09 -6.55
C ALA A 300 -9.45 9.90 -7.01
N TRP A 301 -10.09 8.77 -6.70
CA TRP A 301 -11.54 8.60 -6.87
C TRP A 301 -12.37 9.56 -6.01
N ILE A 302 -11.77 10.22 -5.01
CA ILE A 302 -12.38 11.36 -4.32
C ILE A 302 -12.73 12.47 -5.32
N SER A 303 -11.95 12.70 -6.38
CA SER A 303 -12.21 13.76 -7.37
C SER A 303 -13.59 13.63 -8.03
N PRO A 304 -13.89 12.55 -8.79
CA PRO A 304 -15.20 12.40 -9.44
C PRO A 304 -16.33 12.23 -8.42
N ALA A 305 -16.08 11.58 -7.28
CA ALA A 305 -17.08 11.41 -6.23
C ALA A 305 -17.48 12.76 -5.61
N PHE A 306 -16.49 13.60 -5.30
CA PHE A 306 -16.70 14.94 -4.76
C PHE A 306 -17.42 15.83 -5.77
N ASN A 307 -17.02 15.79 -7.05
CA ASN A 307 -17.71 16.56 -8.08
C ASN A 307 -19.18 16.13 -8.24
N ALA A 308 -19.43 14.82 -8.30
CA ALA A 308 -20.78 14.27 -8.37
C ALA A 308 -21.61 14.69 -7.15
N LEU A 309 -21.06 14.59 -5.94
CA LEU A 309 -21.75 14.99 -4.71
C LEU A 309 -22.11 16.48 -4.73
N LEU A 310 -21.19 17.35 -5.14
CA LEU A 310 -21.46 18.78 -5.25
C LEU A 310 -22.56 19.07 -6.28
N LEU A 311 -22.48 18.45 -7.45
CA LEU A 311 -23.46 18.66 -8.52
C LEU A 311 -24.84 18.11 -8.16
N ILE A 312 -24.93 16.94 -7.54
CA ILE A 312 -26.21 16.27 -7.28
C ILE A 312 -26.87 16.81 -6.00
N TYR A 313 -26.10 17.05 -4.94
CA TYR A 313 -26.66 17.28 -3.60
C TYR A 313 -26.44 18.69 -3.05
N VAL A 314 -25.55 19.50 -3.63
CA VAL A 314 -25.17 20.79 -3.04
C VAL A 314 -25.45 21.97 -3.96
N SER A 315 -24.68 22.12 -5.04
CA SER A 315 -24.59 23.36 -5.83
C SER A 315 -25.14 23.24 -7.26
N GLY A 316 -25.31 22.03 -7.78
CA GLY A 316 -25.84 21.81 -9.13
C GLY A 316 -27.38 21.70 -9.16
N VAL A 317 -27.86 20.46 -9.13
CA VAL A 317 -29.27 20.05 -9.25
C VAL A 317 -30.17 20.81 -8.26
N PRO A 318 -29.90 20.84 -6.94
CA PRO A 318 -30.87 21.40 -5.99
C PRO A 318 -31.08 22.91 -6.17
N LEU A 319 -30.02 23.65 -6.49
CA LEU A 319 -30.11 25.09 -6.74
C LEU A 319 -30.86 25.38 -8.04
N LEU A 320 -30.62 24.60 -9.10
CA LEU A 320 -31.32 24.74 -10.36
C LEU A 320 -32.79 24.35 -10.26
N GLU A 321 -33.11 23.26 -9.58
CA GLU A 321 -34.49 22.81 -9.38
C GLU A 321 -35.27 23.80 -8.51
N LYS A 322 -34.66 24.33 -7.43
CA LYS A 322 -35.29 25.37 -6.60
C LYS A 322 -35.53 26.65 -7.39
N ALA A 323 -34.59 27.05 -8.24
CA ALA A 323 -34.76 28.21 -9.12
C ALA A 323 -35.83 27.95 -10.21
N GLY A 324 -35.90 26.73 -10.73
CA GLY A 324 -36.91 26.29 -11.69
C GLY A 324 -38.31 26.25 -11.07
N ALA A 325 -38.46 25.66 -9.88
CA ALA A 325 -39.70 25.65 -9.12
C ALA A 325 -40.21 27.06 -8.79
N LYS A 326 -39.30 28.00 -8.48
CA LYS A 326 -39.67 29.41 -8.28
C LYS A 326 -40.20 30.08 -9.55
N LYS A 327 -39.69 29.71 -10.73
CA LYS A 327 -40.08 30.31 -12.01
C LYS A 327 -41.29 29.64 -12.65
N TRP A 328 -41.39 28.32 -12.56
CA TRP A 328 -42.32 27.48 -13.33
C TRP A 328 -43.14 26.53 -12.47
N GLY A 329 -42.96 26.49 -11.15
CA GLY A 329 -43.63 25.51 -10.28
C GLY A 329 -45.16 25.55 -10.30
N GLN A 330 -45.74 26.69 -10.70
CA GLN A 330 -47.19 26.84 -10.85
C GLN A 330 -47.71 26.31 -12.20
N GLU A 331 -46.84 26.14 -13.21
CA GLU A 331 -47.19 25.65 -14.54
C GLU A 331 -47.46 24.14 -14.51
N PRO A 332 -48.64 23.67 -14.98
CA PRO A 332 -48.95 22.23 -15.03
C PRO A 332 -47.94 21.44 -15.86
N GLU A 333 -47.46 22.01 -16.97
CA GLU A 333 -46.46 21.40 -17.85
C GLU A 333 -45.13 21.15 -17.14
N TYR A 334 -44.71 22.07 -16.26
CA TYR A 334 -43.47 21.93 -15.49
C TYR A 334 -43.59 20.90 -14.37
N ARG A 335 -44.77 20.81 -13.72
CA ARG A 335 -45.03 19.76 -12.72
C ARG A 335 -45.01 18.38 -13.35
N HIS A 336 -45.64 18.22 -14.51
CA HIS A 336 -45.60 16.96 -15.25
C HIS A 336 -44.16 16.60 -15.70
N TYR A 337 -43.39 17.59 -16.15
CA TYR A 337 -41.97 17.41 -16.48
C TYR A 337 -41.11 16.98 -15.27
N MET A 338 -41.45 17.41 -14.05
CA MET A 338 -40.76 17.01 -12.82
C MET A 338 -41.21 15.64 -12.30
N GLU A 339 -42.44 15.23 -12.62
CA GLU A 339 -43.02 13.94 -12.22
C GLU A 339 -42.68 12.80 -13.19
N ASP A 340 -42.19 13.11 -14.40
CA ASP A 340 -41.80 12.11 -15.39
C ASP A 340 -40.62 11.25 -14.87
N PRO A 341 -40.87 9.96 -14.56
CA PRO A 341 -39.84 9.06 -14.06
C PRO A 341 -38.75 8.86 -15.11
N ALA A 342 -39.05 8.84 -16.41
CA ALA A 342 -38.04 8.60 -17.45
C ALA A 342 -36.99 9.72 -17.54
N LEU A 343 -37.36 10.96 -17.16
CA LEU A 343 -36.49 12.14 -17.13
C LEU A 343 -35.72 12.29 -15.80
N THR A 344 -36.23 11.63 -14.76
CA THR A 344 -35.71 11.64 -13.38
C THR A 344 -34.81 10.42 -13.11
N ASP A 345 -35.10 9.29 -13.76
CA ASP A 345 -34.60 7.95 -13.41
C ASP A 345 -33.46 7.41 -14.28
N LEU A 346 -33.16 7.96 -15.46
CA LEU A 346 -32.25 7.27 -16.37
C LEU A 346 -30.79 7.24 -15.89
N LEU A 347 -30.37 8.12 -14.97
CA LEU A 347 -28.95 8.29 -14.66
C LEU A 347 -28.58 8.53 -13.18
N LEU A 348 -29.55 8.64 -12.26
CA LEU A 348 -29.26 8.95 -10.84
C LEU A 348 -30.21 8.31 -9.80
N SER A 349 -31.12 7.38 -10.18
CA SER A 349 -31.90 6.58 -9.21
C SER A 349 -31.67 5.08 -9.40
N SER A 350 -31.69 4.36 -8.28
CA SER A 350 -31.28 2.97 -8.05
C SER A 350 -32.10 1.90 -8.78
N ASP A 351 -33.21 2.27 -9.43
CA ASP A 351 -34.26 1.28 -9.68
C ASP A 351 -34.29 0.73 -11.12
N LYS A 352 -33.49 1.26 -12.06
CA LYS A 352 -33.50 0.81 -13.47
C LYS A 352 -32.15 0.65 -14.18
N MET A 353 -31.02 0.83 -13.51
CA MET A 353 -29.70 0.40 -14.02
C MET A 353 -29.36 -0.94 -13.39
N GLY A 354 -28.97 -1.92 -14.21
CA GLY A 354 -28.64 -3.27 -13.74
C GLY A 354 -27.65 -3.24 -12.55
N PRO A 355 -27.73 -4.22 -11.62
CA PRO A 355 -27.14 -4.17 -10.27
C PRO A 355 -25.64 -3.85 -10.20
N ALA A 356 -24.90 -3.90 -11.31
CA ALA A 356 -23.48 -3.59 -11.39
C ALA A 356 -23.14 -2.08 -11.38
N LEU A 357 -24.01 -1.20 -11.89
CA LEU A 357 -23.73 0.24 -11.98
C LEU A 357 -24.16 1.05 -10.75
N ASP A 358 -25.26 0.64 -10.11
CA ASP A 358 -25.75 1.23 -8.86
C ASP A 358 -24.86 0.86 -7.66
N LEU A 359 -24.35 -0.38 -7.66
CA LEU A 359 -23.27 -0.80 -6.78
C LEU A 359 -22.00 0.02 -7.04
N GLY A 360 -21.67 0.33 -8.31
CA GLY A 360 -20.49 1.11 -8.68
C GLY A 360 -20.50 2.55 -8.17
N LEU A 361 -21.61 3.28 -8.34
CA LEU A 361 -21.71 4.67 -7.86
C LEU A 361 -21.76 4.76 -6.34
N ASN A 362 -22.51 3.86 -5.68
CA ASN A 362 -22.57 3.80 -4.22
C ASN A 362 -21.24 3.30 -3.62
N LEU A 363 -20.52 2.37 -4.25
CA LEU A 363 -19.17 1.98 -3.86
C LEU A 363 -18.18 3.14 -4.05
N VAL A 364 -18.26 3.89 -5.15
CA VAL A 364 -17.38 5.06 -5.37
C VAL A 364 -17.60 6.13 -4.31
N ILE A 365 -18.85 6.43 -3.95
CA ILE A 365 -19.18 7.37 -2.87
C ILE A 365 -18.74 6.82 -1.51
N PHE A 366 -19.00 5.54 -1.23
CA PHE A 366 -18.60 4.88 0.02
C PHE A 366 -17.08 4.85 0.19
N PHE A 367 -16.33 4.44 -0.84
CA PHE A 367 -14.88 4.42 -0.83
C PHE A 367 -14.29 5.83 -0.77
N ALA A 368 -14.91 6.84 -1.38
CA ALA A 368 -14.48 8.23 -1.25
C ALA A 368 -14.68 8.79 0.17
N LEU A 369 -15.80 8.46 0.84
CA LEU A 369 -16.05 8.85 2.23
C LEU A 369 -15.13 8.10 3.20
N LEU A 370 -14.89 6.81 2.96
CA LEU A 370 -13.95 6.00 3.73
C LEU A 370 -12.52 6.51 3.57
N ALA A 371 -12.11 6.85 2.34
CA ALA A 371 -10.82 7.45 2.01
C ALA A 371 -10.63 8.82 2.67
N MET A 372 -11.64 9.69 2.66
CA MET A 372 -11.60 10.96 3.39
C MET A 372 -11.49 10.75 4.90
N ALA A 373 -12.20 9.78 5.46
CA ALA A 373 -12.07 9.43 6.88
C ALA A 373 -10.65 8.93 7.21
N VAL A 374 -10.09 8.05 6.37
CA VAL A 374 -8.71 7.56 6.51
C VAL A 374 -7.70 8.73 6.43
N CYS A 375 -7.88 9.68 5.52
CA CYS A 375 -7.02 10.86 5.40
C CYS A 375 -7.12 11.83 6.59
N ILE A 376 -8.33 12.04 7.15
CA ILE A 376 -8.53 12.94 8.29
C ILE A 376 -7.91 12.35 9.57
N PHE A 377 -7.90 11.02 9.71
CA PHE A 377 -7.40 10.34 10.91
C PHE A 377 -5.98 9.77 10.79
N SER A 378 -5.31 9.93 9.65
CA SER A 378 -3.92 9.47 9.47
C SER A 378 -2.91 10.60 9.78
N VAL A 379 -2.19 10.45 10.89
CA VAL A 379 -1.03 11.29 11.29
C VAL A 379 0.17 10.97 10.36
N PRO A 380 0.96 11.96 9.89
CA PRO A 380 1.96 11.74 8.86
C PRO A 380 3.21 11.06 9.44
N GLY A 381 3.48 9.82 9.02
CA GLY A 381 4.71 9.08 9.33
C GLY A 381 5.19 8.14 8.23
N SER A 382 4.50 8.10 7.10
CA SER A 382 4.75 7.18 6.00
C SER A 382 4.53 7.95 4.71
N ASP A 383 5.57 8.14 3.89
CA ASP A 383 5.47 8.31 2.43
C ASP A 383 6.81 8.75 1.78
N GLU A 384 7.94 8.79 2.52
CA GLU A 384 9.27 8.95 1.89
C GLU A 384 9.73 7.71 1.05
N LYS A 385 8.86 6.72 0.84
CA LYS A 385 9.16 5.37 0.32
C LYS A 385 8.86 5.14 -1.16
N ALA A 386 8.00 5.92 -1.81
CA ALA A 386 7.60 5.65 -3.22
C ALA A 386 8.45 6.39 -4.27
N SER A 387 8.96 7.59 -3.97
CA SER A 387 9.69 8.44 -4.93
C SER A 387 11.08 7.92 -5.34
N LYS A 388 11.77 7.14 -4.49
CA LYS A 388 13.15 6.65 -4.76
C LYS A 388 13.22 5.44 -5.70
N ALA A 389 12.11 4.74 -5.99
CA ALA A 389 12.08 3.52 -6.80
C ALA A 389 12.11 3.78 -8.33
N SER A 390 11.64 4.94 -8.78
CA SER A 390 11.57 5.31 -10.21
C SER A 390 12.91 5.80 -10.77
N SER A 391 13.65 6.60 -10.00
CA SER A 391 15.00 7.10 -10.34
C SER A 391 16.06 5.98 -10.40
N HIS A 392 15.85 4.89 -9.65
CA HIS A 392 16.77 3.76 -9.58
C HIS A 392 16.75 2.91 -10.87
N ARG A 393 15.63 2.85 -11.58
CA ARG A 393 15.45 1.99 -12.77
C ARG A 393 16.22 2.47 -14.00
N LYS A 394 16.61 3.75 -14.05
CA LYS A 394 17.46 4.31 -15.11
C LYS A 394 18.96 4.29 -14.76
N ARG A 395 19.32 4.11 -13.48
CA ARG A 395 20.71 3.79 -13.03
C ARG A 395 21.02 2.30 -13.04
N LEU A 396 19.98 1.45 -13.08
CA LEU A 396 20.09 -0.01 -13.08
C LEU A 396 20.64 -0.61 -14.40
N ALA A 397 20.79 0.18 -15.46
CA ALA A 397 21.49 -0.25 -16.68
C ALA A 397 23.02 -0.06 -16.59
N ASP A 398 23.51 0.75 -15.65
CA ASP A 398 24.93 1.08 -15.48
C ASP A 398 25.60 0.36 -14.29
N LEU A 399 24.85 -0.46 -13.53
CA LEU A 399 25.35 -1.14 -12.31
C LEU A 399 25.53 -2.66 -12.49
N GLY A 400 25.62 -3.13 -13.74
CA GLY A 400 26.00 -4.50 -14.05
C GLY A 400 27.51 -4.69 -14.09
N ASP A 401 28.22 -4.31 -13.02
CA ASP A 401 29.61 -4.74 -12.72
C ASP A 401 30.10 -4.00 -11.46
N GLU A 402 29.75 -4.47 -10.28
CA GLU A 402 30.49 -4.11 -9.07
C GLU A 402 30.91 -5.39 -8.33
N GLN A 403 32.19 -5.72 -8.50
CA GLN A 403 32.89 -6.84 -7.87
C GLN A 403 32.80 -6.76 -6.34
N GLU A 404 32.42 -7.87 -5.71
CA GLU A 404 32.53 -8.10 -4.26
C GLU A 404 33.98 -7.87 -3.79
N SER A 405 34.14 -7.24 -2.63
CA SER A 405 35.44 -7.03 -1.99
C SER A 405 36.14 -8.38 -1.69
N PRO A 406 37.47 -8.51 -1.84
CA PRO A 406 38.16 -9.78 -1.61
C PRO A 406 38.08 -10.22 -0.14
N LEU A 407 37.86 -11.52 0.10
CA LEU A 407 38.01 -12.15 1.43
C LEU A 407 39.45 -11.94 1.95
N GLU A 408 39.59 -11.55 3.22
CA GLU A 408 40.90 -11.34 3.84
C GLU A 408 41.54 -12.65 4.30
N ARG A 409 42.87 -12.74 4.18
CA ARG A 409 43.63 -13.94 4.58
C ARG A 409 43.55 -14.12 6.10
N GLY A 410 43.26 -15.34 6.56
CA GLY A 410 43.10 -15.61 8.00
C GLY A 410 41.72 -15.19 8.55
N GLN A 411 40.78 -14.80 7.70
CA GLN A 411 39.39 -14.56 8.11
C GLN A 411 38.71 -15.86 8.53
N ARG A 412 37.98 -15.84 9.65
CA ARG A 412 37.14 -16.97 10.05
C ARG A 412 35.91 -17.04 9.15
N CYS A 413 35.80 -18.16 8.44
CA CYS A 413 34.74 -18.49 7.52
C CYS A 413 33.88 -19.62 8.10
N PHE A 414 32.67 -19.75 7.57
CA PHE A 414 31.71 -20.78 7.97
C PHE A 414 31.28 -21.57 6.76
N GLY A 415 31.05 -22.86 6.95
CA GLY A 415 30.55 -23.71 5.89
C GLY A 415 30.00 -25.04 6.38
N THR A 416 29.51 -25.83 5.43
CA THR A 416 28.98 -27.17 5.68
C THR A 416 29.84 -28.20 4.98
N VAL A 417 30.24 -29.26 5.67
CA VAL A 417 30.99 -30.36 5.05
C VAL A 417 30.08 -31.06 4.03
N GLN A 418 30.39 -30.94 2.74
CA GLN A 418 29.58 -31.53 1.66
C GLN A 418 29.94 -32.98 1.36
N ARG A 419 31.22 -33.32 1.46
CA ARG A 419 31.72 -34.66 1.15
C ARG A 419 33.06 -34.90 1.83
N TYR A 420 33.36 -36.16 2.10
CA TYR A 420 34.64 -36.62 2.64
C TYR A 420 35.01 -37.93 1.95
N SER A 421 36.28 -38.07 1.55
CA SER A 421 36.81 -39.29 0.95
C SER A 421 37.77 -39.95 1.92
N GLU A 422 37.37 -41.08 2.51
CA GLU A 422 38.23 -41.86 3.40
C GLU A 422 39.50 -42.34 2.70
N ARG A 423 39.42 -42.68 1.42
CA ARG A 423 40.57 -43.16 0.63
C ARG A 423 41.70 -42.14 0.55
N ASN A 424 41.35 -40.85 0.47
CA ASN A 424 42.31 -39.78 0.21
C ASN A 424 42.53 -38.87 1.43
N GLY A 425 41.78 -39.07 2.52
CA GLY A 425 41.83 -38.21 3.72
C GLY A 425 41.41 -36.76 3.49
N ILE A 426 40.60 -36.50 2.46
CA ILE A 426 40.22 -35.12 2.06
C ILE A 426 38.69 -35.00 2.01
N GLY A 427 38.19 -33.97 2.69
CA GLY A 427 36.84 -33.46 2.59
C GLY A 427 36.75 -32.09 1.93
N PHE A 428 35.52 -31.67 1.68
CA PHE A 428 35.21 -30.37 1.09
C PHE A 428 34.08 -29.71 1.87
N ILE A 429 34.32 -28.45 2.28
CA ILE A 429 33.38 -27.58 2.96
C ILE A 429 32.81 -26.60 1.94
N ALA A 430 31.50 -26.63 1.76
CA ALA A 430 30.80 -25.62 0.99
C ALA A 430 30.71 -24.32 1.81
N CYS A 431 31.25 -23.25 1.25
CA CYS A 431 31.28 -21.91 1.83
C CYS A 431 31.02 -20.90 0.70
N ALA A 432 29.85 -20.25 0.69
CA ALA A 432 29.43 -19.37 -0.40
C ALA A 432 30.41 -18.20 -0.67
N PRO A 433 30.92 -17.47 0.36
CA PRO A 433 31.94 -16.45 0.14
C PRO A 433 33.21 -17.00 -0.51
N CYS A 434 33.72 -18.14 -0.02
CA CYS A 434 34.94 -18.75 -0.59
C CYS A 434 34.71 -19.22 -2.04
N ARG A 435 33.50 -19.71 -2.36
CA ARG A 435 33.16 -20.14 -3.71
C ARG A 435 33.02 -18.97 -4.67
N ALA A 436 32.51 -17.81 -4.22
CA ALA A 436 32.45 -16.59 -5.02
C ALA A 436 33.86 -16.08 -5.37
N VAL A 437 34.79 -16.10 -4.41
CA VAL A 437 36.16 -15.59 -4.60
C VAL A 437 37.08 -16.58 -5.33
N TYR A 438 37.02 -17.88 -5.00
CA TYR A 438 37.97 -18.89 -5.51
C TYR A 438 37.36 -19.86 -6.54
N GLY A 439 36.05 -19.77 -6.80
CA GLY A 439 35.33 -20.66 -7.72
C GLY A 439 35.23 -22.12 -7.25
N ARG A 440 35.54 -22.42 -5.98
CA ARG A 440 35.63 -23.79 -5.46
C ARG A 440 35.35 -23.88 -3.96
N ASP A 441 34.99 -25.09 -3.51
CA ASP A 441 34.78 -25.41 -2.09
C ASP A 441 36.13 -25.52 -1.35
N VAL A 442 36.09 -25.34 -0.03
CA VAL A 442 37.27 -25.29 0.84
C VAL A 442 37.68 -26.70 1.25
N GLN A 443 38.96 -27.06 1.14
CA GLN A 443 39.43 -28.39 1.56
C GLN A 443 39.44 -28.55 3.09
N LEU A 444 39.02 -29.73 3.56
CA LEU A 444 39.06 -30.21 4.94
C LEU A 444 39.98 -31.44 5.01
N PHE A 445 40.81 -31.56 6.03
CA PHE A 445 41.76 -32.67 6.16
C PHE A 445 41.29 -33.73 7.16
N GLN A 446 41.84 -34.94 7.03
CA GLN A 446 41.53 -36.09 7.87
C GLN A 446 41.71 -35.82 9.37
N GLU A 447 42.77 -35.10 9.73
CA GLU A 447 43.07 -34.71 11.12
C GLU A 447 41.87 -34.00 11.78
N ASP A 448 41.34 -32.98 11.11
CA ASP A 448 40.18 -32.22 11.59
C ASP A 448 38.89 -33.04 11.53
N TRP A 449 38.72 -33.88 10.50
CA TRP A 449 37.57 -34.78 10.36
C TRP A 449 37.46 -35.76 11.54
N GLU A 450 38.56 -36.43 11.88
CA GLU A 450 38.61 -37.43 12.95
C GLU A 450 38.57 -36.77 14.34
N ALA A 451 39.38 -35.74 14.56
CA ALA A 451 39.47 -35.06 15.86
C ALA A 451 38.14 -34.43 16.28
N LEU A 452 37.41 -33.86 15.31
CA LEU A 452 36.10 -33.25 15.55
C LEU A 452 34.95 -34.21 15.27
N GLN A 453 35.21 -35.49 14.98
CA GLN A 453 34.21 -36.51 14.65
C GLN A 453 33.18 -36.01 13.62
N LEU A 454 33.62 -35.32 12.57
CA LEU A 454 32.74 -34.69 11.61
C LEU A 454 31.98 -35.74 10.79
N THR A 455 30.79 -35.36 10.33
CA THR A 455 29.98 -36.13 9.37
C THR A 455 29.65 -35.25 8.17
N VAL A 456 29.31 -35.86 7.03
CA VAL A 456 28.76 -35.10 5.90
C VAL A 456 27.48 -34.40 6.35
N GLY A 457 27.42 -33.08 6.17
CA GLY A 457 26.38 -32.20 6.71
C GLY A 457 26.77 -31.46 7.99
N SER A 458 27.92 -31.76 8.60
CA SER A 458 28.42 -31.03 9.76
C SER A 458 28.69 -29.57 9.43
N ALA A 459 28.18 -28.66 10.25
CA ALA A 459 28.50 -27.24 10.18
C ALA A 459 29.83 -26.98 10.90
N VAL A 460 30.76 -26.32 10.22
CA VAL A 460 32.10 -26.01 10.74
C VAL A 460 32.44 -24.53 10.56
N SER A 461 33.18 -23.97 11.51
CA SER A 461 33.91 -22.72 11.34
C SER A 461 35.39 -23.03 11.14
N PHE A 462 36.09 -22.21 10.38
CA PHE A 462 37.51 -22.41 10.05
C PHE A 462 38.16 -21.09 9.67
N LEU A 463 39.46 -20.94 9.87
CA LEU A 463 40.26 -19.87 9.29
C LEU A 463 40.60 -20.19 7.83
N LEU A 464 40.32 -19.25 6.94
CA LEU A 464 40.65 -19.40 5.52
C LEU A 464 42.16 -19.28 5.29
N SER A 465 42.74 -20.34 4.71
CA SER A 465 44.12 -20.34 4.24
C SER A 465 44.19 -20.68 2.74
N VAL A 466 45.14 -20.04 2.06
CA VAL A 466 45.51 -20.31 0.65
C VAL A 466 47.00 -20.60 0.52
N GLU A 467 47.68 -20.81 1.66
CA GLU A 467 49.09 -21.19 1.71
C GLU A 467 49.27 -22.59 1.13
N GLU A 468 50.50 -22.91 0.73
CA GLU A 468 50.84 -24.26 0.32
C GLU A 468 50.75 -25.20 1.52
N ARG A 469 49.92 -26.24 1.43
CA ARG A 469 49.81 -27.31 2.43
C ARG A 469 49.53 -28.59 1.68
N PHE A 470 50.44 -29.56 1.64
CA PHE A 470 50.19 -30.82 0.94
C PHE A 470 48.91 -31.52 1.45
N PRO A 471 48.02 -32.03 0.56
CA PRO A 471 48.04 -32.03 -0.92
C PRO A 471 47.37 -30.81 -1.62
N CYS A 472 47.17 -29.71 -0.91
CA CYS A 472 46.64 -28.43 -1.39
C CYS A 472 47.77 -27.49 -1.92
N PRO A 473 47.92 -27.33 -3.24
CA PRO A 473 48.89 -26.38 -3.82
C PRO A 473 48.52 -24.92 -3.52
N LYS A 474 49.53 -24.03 -3.55
CA LYS A 474 49.39 -22.58 -3.31
C LYS A 474 48.27 -21.96 -4.14
N GLY A 475 47.42 -21.15 -3.51
CA GLY A 475 46.27 -20.50 -4.16
C GLY A 475 44.96 -21.30 -4.15
N ARG A 476 44.96 -22.54 -3.62
CA ARG A 476 43.71 -23.28 -3.34
C ARG A 476 43.27 -23.07 -1.88
N PRO A 477 41.98 -22.81 -1.62
CA PRO A 477 41.49 -22.56 -0.28
C PRO A 477 41.38 -23.86 0.53
N TRP A 478 41.93 -23.87 1.74
CA TRP A 478 41.79 -24.93 2.72
C TRP A 478 41.49 -24.38 4.11
N ALA A 479 40.85 -25.22 4.93
CA ALA A 479 40.34 -24.87 6.25
C ALA A 479 41.41 -25.12 7.32
N ALA A 480 41.82 -24.06 8.03
CA ALA A 480 42.67 -24.13 9.22
C ALA A 480 41.83 -23.92 10.49
N ASP A 481 42.27 -24.41 11.65
CA ASP A 481 41.58 -24.24 12.95
C ASP A 481 40.07 -24.52 12.85
N VAL A 482 39.76 -25.73 12.39
CA VAL A 482 38.39 -26.17 12.17
C VAL A 482 37.72 -26.40 13.52
N GLN A 483 36.50 -25.90 13.67
CA GLN A 483 35.72 -26.05 14.89
C GLN A 483 34.28 -26.41 14.55
N ARG A 484 33.67 -27.27 15.37
CA ARG A 484 32.23 -27.52 15.27
C ARG A 484 31.47 -26.25 15.64
N VAL A 485 30.54 -25.83 14.79
CA VAL A 485 29.73 -24.66 15.07
C VAL A 485 28.71 -25.00 16.16
N ARG A 486 28.62 -24.13 17.18
CA ARG A 486 27.70 -24.26 18.30
C ARG A 486 26.57 -23.25 18.20
N ALA A 487 25.37 -23.64 18.61
CA ALA A 487 24.27 -22.72 18.83
C ALA A 487 24.16 -22.41 20.33
N GLN A 488 23.93 -21.15 20.67
CA GLN A 488 23.71 -20.71 22.05
C GLN A 488 22.20 -20.64 22.31
N LEU A 489 21.67 -21.48 23.18
CA LEU A 489 20.26 -21.49 23.58
C LEU A 489 20.19 -21.02 25.03
N GLY A 490 19.72 -19.79 25.24
CA GLY A 490 19.79 -19.12 26.54
C GLY A 490 21.24 -19.01 27.01
N SER A 491 21.52 -19.44 28.23
CA SER A 491 22.88 -19.45 28.81
C SER A 491 23.73 -20.65 28.41
N LYS A 492 23.20 -21.63 27.67
CA LYS A 492 23.88 -22.90 27.33
C LYS A 492 24.28 -22.99 25.86
N SER A 493 25.39 -23.67 25.58
CA SER A 493 25.94 -23.85 24.23
C SER A 493 25.85 -25.31 23.79
N TYR A 494 25.27 -25.56 22.62
CA TYR A 494 25.02 -26.89 22.08
C TYR A 494 25.68 -27.08 20.73
N VAL A 495 26.14 -28.30 20.47
CA VAL A 495 26.69 -28.71 19.18
C VAL A 495 25.54 -29.23 18.32
N LEU A 496 25.39 -28.72 17.10
CA LEU A 496 24.38 -29.23 16.17
C LEU A 496 24.64 -30.71 15.84
N GLY A 497 23.59 -31.53 15.88
CA GLY A 497 23.67 -32.97 15.70
C GLY A 497 23.98 -33.75 16.97
N SER A 498 24.12 -33.08 18.12
CA SER A 498 24.21 -33.78 19.42
C SER A 498 22.85 -34.32 19.87
N ALA A 499 22.86 -35.15 20.92
CA ALA A 499 21.62 -35.64 21.52
C ALA A 499 20.70 -34.52 22.06
N GLN A 500 21.28 -33.36 22.39
CA GLN A 500 20.57 -32.21 22.95
C GLN A 500 20.09 -31.22 21.88
N LEU A 501 20.72 -31.19 20.71
CA LEU A 501 20.35 -30.30 19.61
C LEU A 501 20.46 -31.01 18.26
N GLY A 502 19.33 -31.49 17.75
CA GLY A 502 19.20 -32.11 16.45
C GLY A 502 19.15 -31.11 15.30
N GLN A 503 19.08 -31.64 14.08
CA GLN A 503 18.98 -30.85 12.85
C GLN A 503 17.55 -30.89 12.30
N LEU A 504 17.04 -29.74 11.84
CA LEU A 504 15.73 -29.68 11.20
C LEU A 504 15.68 -30.58 9.96
N ARG A 505 14.58 -31.34 9.87
CA ARG A 505 14.36 -32.29 8.80
C ARG A 505 13.78 -31.57 7.57
N ASP A 506 14.50 -31.56 6.46
CA ASP A 506 14.09 -30.89 5.21
C ASP A 506 12.88 -31.57 4.54
N SER A 507 11.91 -30.77 4.12
CA SER A 507 10.64 -31.14 3.48
C SER A 507 10.47 -30.52 2.10
N ALA A 508 11.48 -29.81 1.57
CA ALA A 508 11.41 -29.12 0.28
C ALA A 508 11.13 -30.05 -0.90
N SER A 509 11.59 -31.31 -0.86
CA SER A 509 11.30 -32.30 -1.91
C SER A 509 9.81 -32.68 -1.95
N LEU A 510 9.17 -32.85 -0.79
CA LEU A 510 7.74 -33.11 -0.69
C LEU A 510 6.92 -31.87 -1.09
N ALA A 511 7.37 -30.68 -0.71
CA ALA A 511 6.70 -29.44 -1.12
C ALA A 511 6.69 -29.24 -2.64
N ARG A 512 7.83 -29.48 -3.31
CA ARG A 512 7.92 -29.46 -4.78
C ARG A 512 7.04 -30.52 -5.43
N GLN A 513 7.04 -31.75 -4.91
CA GLN A 513 6.14 -32.79 -5.41
C GLN A 513 4.67 -32.41 -5.28
N LEU A 514 4.28 -31.70 -4.23
CA LEU A 514 2.90 -31.21 -4.06
C LEU A 514 2.53 -30.17 -5.12
N ALA A 515 3.45 -29.25 -5.45
CA ALA A 515 3.25 -28.23 -6.46
C ALA A 515 3.21 -28.80 -7.89
N GLU A 516 4.06 -29.79 -8.19
CA GLU A 516 4.26 -30.32 -9.55
C GLU A 516 3.22 -31.38 -9.97
N ASN A 517 2.52 -32.04 -9.03
CA ASN A 517 1.71 -33.23 -9.34
C ASN A 517 0.22 -33.05 -9.00
N PRO A 518 -0.69 -32.97 -9.98
CA PRO A 518 -2.12 -32.86 -9.71
C PRO A 518 -2.79 -34.19 -9.29
N GLY A 519 -4.00 -34.09 -8.73
CA GLY A 519 -4.88 -35.25 -8.50
C GLY A 519 -4.47 -36.16 -7.32
N ARG A 520 -4.48 -37.49 -7.55
CA ARG A 520 -4.26 -38.49 -6.47
C ARG A 520 -2.86 -38.41 -5.84
N VAL A 521 -1.85 -37.99 -6.60
CA VAL A 521 -0.47 -37.83 -6.10
C VAL A 521 -0.39 -36.66 -5.14
N ALA A 522 -0.95 -35.49 -5.49
CA ALA A 522 -1.08 -34.35 -4.57
C ALA A 522 -1.76 -34.73 -3.26
N ALA A 523 -2.87 -35.48 -3.30
CA ALA A 523 -3.58 -35.88 -2.08
C ALA A 523 -2.69 -36.72 -1.14
N ARG A 524 -1.91 -37.66 -1.70
CA ARG A 524 -0.96 -38.48 -0.94
C ARG A 524 0.19 -37.65 -0.35
N VAL A 525 0.80 -36.76 -1.15
CA VAL A 525 1.91 -35.90 -0.70
C VAL A 525 1.43 -34.90 0.35
N ARG A 526 0.24 -34.31 0.17
CA ARG A 526 -0.42 -33.47 1.18
C ARG A 526 -0.60 -34.22 2.49
N HIS A 527 -1.07 -35.47 2.44
CA HIS A 527 -1.21 -36.29 3.63
C HIS A 527 0.15 -36.53 4.33
N GLN A 528 1.22 -36.81 3.57
CA GLN A 528 2.57 -36.97 4.11
C GLN A 528 3.08 -35.69 4.79
N LEU A 529 2.90 -34.53 4.16
CA LEU A 529 3.29 -33.23 4.73
C LEU A 529 2.51 -32.93 6.01
N ARG A 530 1.19 -33.16 6.03
CA ARG A 530 0.37 -32.98 7.24
C ARG A 530 0.74 -33.95 8.36
N ALA A 531 1.01 -35.21 8.04
CA ALA A 531 1.46 -36.19 9.02
C ALA A 531 2.79 -35.77 9.65
N ARG A 532 3.70 -35.22 8.84
CA ARG A 532 4.98 -34.69 9.30
C ARG A 532 4.82 -33.44 10.15
N LEU A 533 3.99 -32.49 9.72
CA LEU A 533 3.65 -31.30 10.51
C LEU A 533 3.04 -31.69 11.87
N HIS A 534 2.20 -32.73 11.92
CA HIS A 534 1.64 -33.24 13.18
C HIS A 534 2.71 -33.90 14.07
N ALA A 535 3.56 -34.75 13.50
CA ALA A 535 4.58 -35.49 14.24
C ALA A 535 5.74 -34.61 14.73
N ASP A 536 6.25 -33.74 13.86
CA ASP A 536 7.42 -32.92 14.12
C ASP A 536 7.03 -31.55 14.73
N GLY A 537 5.81 -31.07 14.45
CA GLY A 537 5.34 -29.74 14.83
C GLY A 537 5.75 -28.64 13.83
N TYR A 538 6.51 -28.98 12.79
CA TYR A 538 7.00 -28.05 11.79
C TYR A 538 7.19 -28.71 10.41
N LEU A 539 7.38 -27.86 9.39
CA LEU A 539 7.90 -28.20 8.07
C LEU A 539 9.01 -27.21 7.72
N TYR A 540 10.22 -27.71 7.51
CA TYR A 540 11.36 -26.91 7.04
C TYR A 540 11.52 -27.09 5.53
N LEU A 541 11.48 -25.98 4.78
CA LEU A 541 11.57 -25.92 3.33
C LEU A 541 12.85 -25.17 2.95
N ARG A 542 13.91 -25.92 2.66
CA ARG A 542 15.18 -25.33 2.26
C ARG A 542 15.11 -24.74 0.85
N SER A 543 15.67 -23.53 0.69
CA SER A 543 15.78 -22.80 -0.57
C SER A 543 14.47 -22.74 -1.34
N PHE A 544 13.36 -22.53 -0.61
CA PHE A 544 12.03 -22.54 -1.18
C PHE A 544 11.76 -21.25 -1.95
N LEU A 545 12.07 -20.10 -1.35
CA LEU A 545 11.95 -18.81 -2.01
C LEU A 545 13.19 -18.47 -2.85
N PRO A 546 13.03 -17.81 -4.01
CA PRO A 546 14.18 -17.41 -4.83
C PRO A 546 15.11 -16.44 -4.08
N GLU A 547 16.42 -16.71 -4.12
CA GLU A 547 17.44 -15.85 -3.48
C GLU A 547 17.38 -14.40 -3.98
N GLY A 548 17.01 -14.18 -5.24
CA GLY A 548 16.82 -12.84 -5.80
C GLY A 548 15.68 -12.07 -5.13
N THR A 549 14.58 -12.72 -4.76
CA THR A 549 13.43 -12.08 -4.09
C THR A 549 13.79 -11.69 -2.67
N VAL A 550 14.30 -12.64 -1.88
CA VAL A 550 14.72 -12.37 -0.49
C VAL A 550 15.94 -11.46 -0.40
N GLY A 551 16.84 -11.51 -1.39
CA GLY A 551 18.02 -10.65 -1.48
C GLY A 551 17.66 -9.18 -1.66
N LYS A 552 16.63 -8.88 -2.47
CA LYS A 552 16.07 -7.52 -2.60
C LYS A 552 15.47 -7.04 -1.28
N ALA A 553 14.70 -7.88 -0.60
CA ALA A 553 14.14 -7.58 0.71
C ALA A 553 15.24 -7.25 1.73
N ARG A 554 16.27 -8.09 1.80
CA ARG A 554 17.46 -7.88 2.64
C ARG A 554 18.14 -6.55 2.35
N LEU A 555 18.45 -6.26 1.08
CA LEU A 555 19.11 -5.01 0.70
C LEU A 555 18.26 -3.79 1.05
N SER A 556 16.93 -3.87 0.85
CA SER A 556 16.00 -2.80 1.22
C SER A 556 16.00 -2.54 2.72
N LEU A 557 16.02 -3.59 3.55
CA LEU A 557 16.13 -3.46 5.01
C LEU A 557 17.48 -2.89 5.44
N LEU A 558 18.59 -3.39 4.89
CA LEU A 558 19.93 -2.92 5.24
C LEU A 558 20.14 -1.45 4.86
N ARG A 559 19.58 -0.99 3.73
CA ARG A 559 19.60 0.44 3.38
C ARG A 559 18.82 1.29 4.39
N GLN A 560 17.73 0.78 4.94
CA GLN A 560 16.99 1.46 6.02
C GLN A 560 17.82 1.51 7.31
N PHE A 561 18.50 0.40 7.64
CA PHE A 561 19.38 0.34 8.81
C PHE A 561 20.56 1.30 8.68
N GLN A 562 21.16 1.40 7.50
CA GLN A 562 22.22 2.37 7.21
C GLN A 562 21.74 3.81 7.43
N ARG A 563 20.57 4.18 6.92
CA ARG A 563 19.99 5.53 7.10
C ARG A 563 19.71 5.85 8.56
N ALA A 564 19.33 4.85 9.34
CA ALA A 564 19.10 4.97 10.77
C ALA A 564 20.40 4.91 11.61
N GLY A 565 21.58 4.78 10.98
CA GLY A 565 22.87 4.64 11.66
C GLY A 565 23.03 3.34 12.44
N LEU A 566 22.24 2.31 12.13
CA LEU A 566 22.24 1.01 12.79
C LEU A 566 23.30 0.05 12.24
N LEU A 567 23.92 0.39 11.11
CA LEU A 567 25.04 -0.35 10.51
C LEU A 567 26.36 0.39 10.76
N ALA A 568 27.47 -0.35 10.73
CA ALA A 568 28.81 0.21 10.88
C ALA A 568 29.14 1.20 9.74
N ASP A 569 29.98 2.19 10.04
CA ASP A 569 30.46 3.15 9.03
C ASP A 569 31.25 2.42 7.94
N GLY A 570 30.91 2.66 6.68
CA GLY A 570 31.51 1.96 5.54
C GLY A 570 31.12 0.48 5.41
N CYS A 571 30.08 0.01 6.12
CA CYS A 571 29.57 -1.35 5.98
C CYS A 571 29.26 -1.66 4.50
N PRO A 572 29.84 -2.72 3.91
CA PRO A 572 29.60 -3.07 2.52
C PRO A 572 28.10 -3.31 2.24
N PRO A 573 27.60 -2.94 1.04
CA PRO A 573 26.22 -3.22 0.64
C PRO A 573 25.89 -4.71 0.77
N GLY A 574 24.78 -5.03 1.44
CA GLY A 574 24.34 -6.42 1.64
C GLY A 574 24.89 -7.10 2.90
N GLN A 575 25.86 -6.48 3.58
CA GLN A 575 26.29 -6.91 4.91
C GLN A 575 25.50 -6.20 6.01
N ALA A 576 25.38 -6.87 7.16
CA ALA A 576 24.52 -6.48 8.26
C ALA A 576 25.30 -6.12 9.53
N VAL A 577 26.56 -5.69 9.41
CA VAL A 577 27.44 -5.40 10.55
C VAL A 577 26.86 -4.24 11.36
N CYS A 578 26.70 -4.43 12.66
CA CYS A 578 26.05 -3.47 13.53
C CYS A 578 26.93 -2.23 13.79
N GLY A 579 26.31 -1.05 13.77
CA GLY A 579 26.96 0.23 14.06
C GLY A 579 26.90 0.64 15.53
N ALA A 580 27.51 1.78 15.86
CA ALA A 580 27.58 2.28 17.23
C ALA A 580 26.21 2.66 17.84
N ASN A 581 25.21 3.00 17.00
CA ASN A 581 23.87 3.39 17.47
C ASN A 581 22.90 2.20 17.70
N ILE A 582 23.42 0.97 17.80
CA ILE A 582 22.62 -0.25 17.93
C ILE A 582 21.66 -0.27 19.14
N GLU A 583 21.98 0.48 20.19
CA GLU A 583 21.16 0.58 21.40
C GLU A 583 19.97 1.54 21.26
N ASN A 584 20.00 2.47 20.30
CA ASN A 584 19.05 3.58 20.20
C ASN A 584 17.88 3.32 19.25
N GLY A 585 17.80 2.15 18.59
CA GLY A 585 16.76 1.90 17.59
C GLY A 585 16.27 0.46 17.54
N LYS A 586 14.97 0.26 17.79
CA LYS A 586 14.22 -0.77 17.06
C LYS A 586 13.87 -0.17 15.70
N PRO A 587 14.04 -0.88 14.57
CA PRO A 587 13.61 -0.37 13.28
C PRO A 587 12.10 -0.13 13.31
N GLU A 588 11.66 1.13 13.35
CA GLU A 588 10.24 1.46 13.60
C GLU A 588 9.31 1.17 12.40
N CYS A 589 9.84 0.97 11.18
CA CYS A 589 9.00 0.76 9.99
C CYS A 589 9.72 -0.04 8.88
N PHE A 590 9.50 -1.35 8.82
CA PHE A 590 10.12 -2.25 7.84
C PHE A 590 9.27 -2.58 6.61
N CYS A 591 8.11 -1.93 6.43
CA CYS A 591 7.28 -2.11 5.24
C CYS A 591 8.00 -1.56 4.00
N SER A 592 8.64 -2.43 3.24
CA SER A 592 9.14 -2.15 1.89
C SER A 592 8.43 -3.08 0.91
N GLU A 593 8.29 -2.66 -0.35
CA GLU A 593 7.68 -3.50 -1.39
C GLU A 593 8.43 -4.82 -1.53
N GLU A 594 9.77 -4.80 -1.41
CA GLU A 594 10.58 -6.01 -1.52
C GLU A 594 10.32 -6.99 -0.37
N VAL A 595 10.02 -6.51 0.85
CA VAL A 595 9.59 -7.37 1.97
C VAL A 595 8.17 -7.89 1.72
N LEU A 596 7.29 -7.07 1.16
CA LEU A 596 5.93 -7.51 0.79
C LEU A 596 5.93 -8.53 -0.35
N ASP A 597 6.85 -8.47 -1.30
CA ASP A 597 7.03 -9.48 -2.34
C ASP A 597 7.36 -10.85 -1.74
N VAL A 598 8.19 -10.88 -0.69
CA VAL A 598 8.49 -12.11 0.07
C VAL A 598 7.25 -12.60 0.83
N LEU A 599 6.49 -11.69 1.44
CA LEU A 599 5.31 -12.02 2.23
C LEU A 599 4.08 -12.38 1.38
N ASN A 600 4.06 -12.05 0.10
CA ASN A 600 2.97 -12.34 -0.86
C ASN A 600 3.46 -13.20 -2.03
N ASP A 601 4.53 -13.98 -1.82
CA ASP A 601 5.10 -14.82 -2.87
C ASP A 601 4.07 -15.83 -3.37
N GLY A 602 3.85 -15.84 -4.69
CA GLY A 602 2.79 -16.63 -5.32
C GLY A 602 2.98 -18.14 -5.14
N ASP A 603 4.23 -18.63 -5.23
CA ASP A 603 4.54 -20.05 -5.10
C ASP A 603 4.35 -20.51 -3.65
N LEU A 604 4.68 -19.65 -2.68
CA LEU A 604 4.41 -19.89 -1.26
C LEU A 604 2.91 -20.00 -0.99
N PHE A 605 2.10 -19.05 -1.46
CA PHE A 605 0.64 -19.11 -1.26
C PHE A 605 0.00 -20.29 -1.99
N GLN A 606 0.43 -20.60 -3.21
CA GLN A 606 -0.05 -21.79 -3.91
C GLN A 606 0.30 -23.09 -3.17
N PHE A 607 1.49 -23.16 -2.59
CA PHE A 607 1.88 -24.28 -1.74
C PHE A 607 1.03 -24.35 -0.46
N LEU A 608 0.79 -23.22 0.21
CA LEU A 608 -0.05 -23.16 1.40
C LEU A 608 -1.50 -23.58 1.09
N ASP A 609 -2.09 -23.07 0.00
CA ASP A 609 -3.41 -23.47 -0.47
C ASP A 609 -3.46 -24.99 -0.71
N SER A 610 -2.41 -25.53 -1.31
CA SER A 610 -2.28 -26.96 -1.56
C SER A 610 -2.07 -27.76 -0.28
N LEU A 611 -1.40 -27.21 0.75
CA LEU A 611 -1.18 -27.85 2.03
C LEU A 611 -2.47 -27.88 2.87
N PHE A 612 -3.21 -26.77 2.91
CA PHE A 612 -4.51 -26.64 3.58
C PHE A 612 -5.66 -27.27 2.81
N GLY A 613 -5.49 -27.45 1.51
CA GLY A 613 -6.52 -27.98 0.62
C GLY A 613 -7.67 -27.02 0.37
N ASP A 614 -7.46 -25.75 0.67
CA ASP A 614 -8.37 -24.62 0.52
C ASP A 614 -7.52 -23.35 0.44
N ALA A 615 -8.09 -22.27 -0.09
CA ALA A 615 -7.44 -20.97 -0.12
C ALA A 615 -7.09 -20.50 1.29
N VAL A 616 -5.90 -19.92 1.45
CA VAL A 616 -5.43 -19.34 2.72
C VAL A 616 -5.41 -17.82 2.70
N GLU A 617 -5.52 -17.25 3.89
CA GLU A 617 -5.35 -15.84 4.18
C GLU A 617 -4.32 -15.62 5.29
N VAL A 618 -3.71 -14.43 5.32
CA VAL A 618 -2.83 -14.03 6.41
C VAL A 618 -3.66 -13.66 7.64
N VAL A 619 -3.29 -14.21 8.78
CA VAL A 619 -3.88 -13.91 10.08
C VAL A 619 -3.30 -12.59 10.57
N PHE A 620 -4.18 -11.58 10.66
CA PHE A 620 -3.86 -10.17 10.92
C PHE A 620 -3.15 -9.47 9.75
N ASP A 621 -3.44 -8.19 9.53
CA ASP A 621 -2.82 -7.35 8.49
C ASP A 621 -1.36 -6.96 8.81
N SER A 622 -0.61 -7.81 9.52
CA SER A 622 0.72 -7.50 10.02
C SER A 622 1.66 -8.72 10.01
N ALA A 623 2.88 -8.53 9.50
CA ALA A 623 4.00 -9.45 9.66
C ALA A 623 5.03 -8.88 10.65
N ASN A 624 5.78 -9.76 11.32
CA ASN A 624 6.82 -9.37 12.25
C ASN A 624 8.19 -9.46 11.58
N LEU A 625 8.94 -8.35 11.53
CA LEU A 625 10.37 -8.38 11.27
C LEU A 625 11.12 -8.76 12.55
N ARG A 626 11.96 -9.78 12.46
CA ARG A 626 12.93 -10.15 13.49
C ARG A 626 14.30 -9.63 13.09
N ALA A 627 14.64 -8.46 13.61
CA ALA A 627 15.98 -7.89 13.57
C ALA A 627 16.67 -8.14 14.91
N VAL A 628 17.50 -9.18 14.98
CA VAL A 628 18.15 -9.60 16.24
C VAL A 628 19.58 -9.11 16.26
N LYS A 629 19.88 -8.24 17.23
CA LYS A 629 21.22 -7.69 17.46
C LYS A 629 22.14 -8.65 18.21
N PRO A 630 23.46 -8.42 18.20
CA PRO A 630 24.44 -9.14 19.02
C PRO A 630 24.01 -9.25 20.48
N GLY A 631 24.25 -10.41 21.07
CA GLY A 631 23.90 -10.76 22.45
C GLY A 631 22.42 -11.07 22.68
N GLN A 632 21.53 -10.86 21.70
CA GLN A 632 20.10 -11.13 21.86
C GLN A 632 19.66 -12.49 21.30
N GLY A 633 18.62 -13.03 21.92
CA GLY A 633 17.87 -14.20 21.48
C GLY A 633 16.43 -14.09 21.98
N THR A 634 15.60 -15.06 21.61
CA THR A 634 14.20 -15.13 22.08
C THR A 634 14.06 -16.37 22.94
N GLY A 635 13.56 -16.23 24.16
CA GLY A 635 13.22 -17.37 25.01
C GLY A 635 12.14 -18.23 24.40
N PHE A 636 11.89 -19.37 25.04
CA PHE A 636 11.06 -20.44 24.54
C PHE A 636 9.59 -20.19 24.86
N HIS A 637 8.75 -20.18 23.83
CA HIS A 637 7.33 -19.86 23.92
C HIS A 637 6.52 -20.54 22.82
N THR A 638 5.20 -20.44 22.91
CA THR A 638 4.27 -20.73 21.81
C THR A 638 3.68 -19.42 21.31
N ASP A 639 3.40 -19.30 20.01
CA ASP A 639 2.81 -18.07 19.48
C ASP A 639 1.36 -17.86 19.97
N SER A 640 0.68 -18.94 20.35
CA SER A 640 -0.71 -18.92 20.80
C SER A 640 -0.96 -17.88 21.91
N VAL A 641 0.00 -17.69 22.82
CA VAL A 641 -0.16 -16.81 24.00
C VAL A 641 -0.24 -15.32 23.67
N TYR A 642 0.23 -14.93 22.49
CA TYR A 642 0.25 -13.55 22.02
C TYR A 642 -0.89 -13.22 21.05
N MET A 643 -1.64 -14.22 20.61
CA MET A 643 -2.52 -14.10 19.45
C MET A 643 -4.01 -14.30 19.81
N GLY A 644 -4.34 -14.22 21.10
CA GLY A 644 -5.69 -14.26 21.64
C GLY A 644 -6.44 -15.57 21.42
N LYS A 645 -7.79 -15.53 21.45
CA LYS A 645 -8.69 -16.68 21.24
C LYS A 645 -8.73 -17.20 19.79
N LEU A 646 -7.59 -17.29 19.12
CA LEU A 646 -7.47 -18.00 17.85
C LEU A 646 -7.72 -19.51 18.01
N MET A 647 -7.52 -20.05 19.20
CA MET A 647 -7.57 -21.48 19.51
C MET A 647 -8.94 -21.88 20.09
N VAL A 648 -10.02 -21.72 19.31
CA VAL A 648 -11.35 -22.24 19.69
C VAL A 648 -11.51 -23.67 19.15
N PRO A 649 -11.99 -24.64 19.97
CA PRO A 649 -12.27 -25.99 19.49
C PRO A 649 -13.15 -25.99 18.23
N GLY A 650 -12.77 -26.77 17.22
CA GLY A 650 -13.48 -26.86 15.93
C GLY A 650 -13.04 -25.85 14.86
N ARG A 651 -12.11 -24.93 15.17
CA ARG A 651 -11.51 -24.05 14.15
C ARG A 651 -10.44 -24.76 13.32
N PRO A 652 -10.25 -24.35 12.05
CA PRO A 652 -9.12 -24.79 11.25
C PRO A 652 -7.78 -24.38 11.89
N PRO A 653 -6.69 -25.15 11.66
CA PRO A 653 -5.40 -24.86 12.26
C PRO A 653 -4.80 -23.56 11.70
N VAL A 654 -4.17 -22.77 12.56
CA VAL A 654 -3.32 -21.64 12.17
C VAL A 654 -1.87 -22.11 12.13
N LEU A 655 -1.11 -21.67 11.12
CA LEU A 655 0.33 -21.93 11.04
C LEU A 655 1.11 -20.62 11.07
N ALA A 656 2.22 -20.61 11.80
CA ALA A 656 3.24 -19.59 11.67
C ALA A 656 4.15 -19.93 10.50
N CYS A 657 4.51 -18.91 9.71
CA CYS A 657 5.43 -18.99 8.59
C CYS A 657 6.60 -18.05 8.86
N TRP A 658 7.78 -18.62 9.08
CA TRP A 658 9.02 -17.89 9.32
C TRP A 658 9.95 -18.03 8.11
N ILE A 659 10.56 -16.93 7.68
CA ILE A 659 11.39 -16.84 6.47
C ILE A 659 12.73 -16.20 6.80
N ALA A 660 13.82 -16.86 6.42
CA ALA A 660 15.17 -16.30 6.50
C ALA A 660 15.41 -15.32 5.33
N LEU A 661 15.70 -14.06 5.64
CA LEU A 661 15.99 -13.04 4.62
C LEU A 661 17.48 -13.01 4.22
N MET A 662 18.31 -13.73 4.96
CA MET A 662 19.74 -13.81 4.75
C MET A 662 20.24 -15.20 5.14
N PRO A 663 21.46 -15.60 4.74
CA PRO A 663 22.10 -16.76 5.33
C PRO A 663 22.24 -16.57 6.85
N ILE A 664 21.78 -17.53 7.64
CA ILE A 664 21.84 -17.50 9.11
C ILE A 664 22.66 -18.70 9.58
N SER A 665 23.88 -18.41 10.04
CA SER A 665 24.71 -19.38 10.73
C SER A 665 24.18 -19.66 12.14
N LEU A 666 24.64 -20.75 12.76
CA LEU A 666 24.25 -21.07 14.14
C LEU A 666 24.73 -20.02 15.15
N GLU A 667 25.85 -19.34 14.85
CA GLU A 667 26.38 -18.24 15.67
C GLU A 667 25.59 -16.94 15.48
N LEU A 668 25.06 -16.68 14.28
CA LEU A 668 24.22 -15.50 14.03
C LEU A 668 22.86 -15.58 14.75
N GLY A 669 22.42 -16.78 15.13
CA GLY A 669 21.26 -16.95 16.00
C GLY A 669 19.94 -17.17 15.23
N GLY A 670 19.71 -18.39 14.75
CA GLY A 670 18.52 -18.77 13.97
C GLY A 670 17.33 -19.22 14.80
N LEU A 671 16.24 -19.58 14.13
CA LEU A 671 15.06 -20.19 14.75
C LEU A 671 15.43 -21.55 15.35
N VAL A 672 14.89 -21.86 16.54
CA VAL A 672 15.05 -23.16 17.20
C VAL A 672 13.67 -23.67 17.59
N LEU A 673 13.39 -24.94 17.27
CA LEU A 673 12.08 -25.56 17.47
C LEU A 673 12.20 -26.78 18.39
N CYS A 674 11.23 -26.96 19.27
CA CYS A 674 11.14 -28.13 20.13
C CYS A 674 10.25 -29.17 19.44
N ARG A 675 10.87 -30.13 18.75
CA ARG A 675 10.16 -31.18 18.03
C ARG A 675 9.27 -31.98 18.97
N GLY A 676 8.01 -32.18 18.54
CA GLY A 676 7.00 -32.92 19.30
C GLY A 676 6.29 -32.12 20.40
N SER A 677 6.67 -30.87 20.66
CA SER A 677 5.99 -30.04 21.68
C SER A 677 4.51 -29.77 21.39
N ASN A 678 4.10 -29.86 20.13
CA ASN A 678 2.71 -29.70 19.69
C ASN A 678 1.82 -30.93 19.96
N SER A 679 2.39 -32.13 20.11
CA SER A 679 1.62 -33.39 20.15
C SER A 679 2.04 -34.37 21.25
N HIS A 680 3.29 -34.34 21.71
CA HIS A 680 3.82 -35.27 22.71
C HIS A 680 3.04 -35.17 24.03
N PRO A 681 2.72 -36.30 24.70
CA PRO A 681 1.92 -36.30 25.95
C PRO A 681 2.54 -35.48 27.08
N GLY A 682 3.87 -35.44 27.18
CA GLY A 682 4.56 -34.66 28.22
C GLY A 682 4.32 -33.15 28.14
N PHE A 683 3.81 -32.65 27.01
CA PHE A 683 3.43 -31.24 26.83
C PHE A 683 1.93 -31.00 26.97
N GLU A 684 1.12 -32.00 27.29
CA GLU A 684 -0.35 -31.88 27.38
C GLU A 684 -0.77 -30.81 28.40
N THR A 685 -0.21 -30.87 29.62
CA THR A 685 -0.48 -29.88 30.67
C THR A 685 -0.07 -28.48 30.23
N LEU A 686 1.10 -28.34 29.59
CA LEU A 686 1.58 -27.05 29.09
C LEU A 686 0.63 -26.48 28.04
N ARG A 687 0.16 -27.31 27.09
CA ARG A 687 -0.77 -26.86 26.04
C ARG A 687 -2.10 -26.40 26.61
N ARG A 688 -2.66 -27.12 27.60
CA ARG A 688 -3.93 -26.77 28.28
C ARG A 688 -3.83 -25.65 29.30
N THR A 689 -2.63 -25.15 29.59
CA THR A 689 -2.42 -24.07 30.56
C THR A 689 -1.75 -22.89 29.85
N TYR A 690 -0.42 -22.88 29.80
CA TYR A 690 0.36 -21.87 29.11
C TYR A 690 -0.10 -21.68 27.65
N GLY A 691 -0.29 -22.77 26.90
CA GLY A 691 -0.65 -22.72 25.48
C GLY A 691 -2.04 -22.13 25.16
N GLU A 692 -2.94 -22.08 26.15
CA GLU A 692 -4.29 -21.50 26.04
C GLU A 692 -4.39 -20.09 26.66
N LEU A 693 -3.28 -19.57 27.21
CA LEU A 693 -3.23 -18.24 27.80
C LEU A 693 -3.45 -17.15 26.75
N ASP A 694 -4.07 -16.04 27.14
CA ASP A 694 -4.11 -14.81 26.36
C ASP A 694 -3.45 -13.70 27.18
N LEU A 695 -2.22 -13.33 26.82
CA LEU A 695 -1.46 -12.36 27.61
C LEU A 695 -2.17 -11.00 27.75
N ASP A 696 -3.01 -10.60 26.78
CA ASP A 696 -3.76 -9.34 26.86
C ASP A 696 -4.92 -9.39 27.88
N GLU A 697 -5.44 -10.59 28.19
CA GLU A 697 -6.57 -10.79 29.12
C GLU A 697 -6.14 -11.33 30.50
N ASN A 698 -4.94 -11.89 30.62
CA ASN A 698 -4.44 -12.52 31.85
C ASN A 698 -3.63 -11.55 32.76
N ASP A 699 -3.12 -12.06 33.90
CA ASP A 699 -2.42 -11.32 34.95
C ASP A 699 -0.88 -11.55 34.99
N ILE A 700 -0.32 -12.16 33.94
CA ILE A 700 1.10 -12.52 33.84
C ILE A 700 1.93 -11.43 33.15
N GLY A 701 2.94 -10.90 33.83
CA GLY A 701 3.83 -9.85 33.32
C GLY A 701 5.11 -10.39 32.68
N GLY A 702 6.00 -9.48 32.27
CA GLY A 702 7.34 -9.81 31.78
C GLY A 702 7.43 -10.08 30.28
N THR A 703 8.11 -11.16 29.89
CA THR A 703 8.37 -11.50 28.47
C THR A 703 7.27 -12.35 27.84
N GLY A 704 6.43 -12.99 28.66
CA GLY A 704 5.46 -13.99 28.20
C GLY A 704 6.10 -15.31 27.78
N TRP A 705 7.43 -15.42 27.85
CA TRP A 705 8.14 -16.66 27.55
C TRP A 705 7.86 -17.69 28.62
N PHE A 706 7.72 -18.95 28.20
CA PHE A 706 7.65 -20.06 29.13
C PHE A 706 8.99 -20.22 29.84
N SER A 707 10.11 -20.24 29.12
CA SER A 707 11.43 -20.44 29.73
C SER A 707 12.55 -19.82 28.91
N GLU A 708 13.67 -19.52 29.56
CA GLU A 708 14.96 -19.25 28.90
C GLU A 708 15.93 -20.44 29.02
N ASP A 709 15.60 -21.45 29.83
CA ASP A 709 16.40 -22.66 29.98
C ASP A 709 15.85 -23.75 29.04
N PRO A 710 16.59 -24.12 27.99
CA PRO A 710 16.14 -25.16 27.06
C PRO A 710 15.92 -26.51 27.76
N GLU A 711 16.61 -26.79 28.88
CA GLU A 711 16.43 -28.05 29.61
C GLU A 711 15.10 -28.14 30.36
N GLU A 712 14.51 -27.01 30.77
CA GLU A 712 13.18 -27.00 31.39
C GLU A 712 12.13 -27.55 30.41
N VAL A 713 12.24 -27.15 29.14
CA VAL A 713 11.38 -27.63 28.06
C VAL A 713 11.71 -29.08 27.70
N SER A 714 13.00 -29.44 27.60
CA SER A 714 13.42 -30.81 27.24
C SER A 714 12.92 -31.86 28.24
N LYS A 715 12.74 -31.51 29.53
CA LYS A 715 12.18 -32.41 30.55
C LYS A 715 10.75 -32.87 30.23
N LEU A 716 10.01 -32.13 29.40
CA LEU A 716 8.67 -32.50 28.92
C LEU A 716 8.71 -33.51 27.75
N GLY A 717 9.90 -33.96 27.36
CA GLY A 717 10.13 -35.00 26.34
C GLY A 717 10.36 -34.45 24.93
N GLY A 718 10.60 -33.15 24.79
CA GLY A 718 10.85 -32.51 23.50
C GLY A 718 12.32 -32.52 23.11
N LEU A 719 12.60 -32.47 21.81
CA LEU A 719 13.95 -32.44 21.27
C LEU A 719 14.18 -31.13 20.53
N TRP A 720 15.21 -30.38 20.92
CA TRP A 720 15.55 -29.14 20.24
C TRP A 720 16.16 -29.42 18.88
N GLU A 721 15.69 -28.71 17.86
CA GLU A 721 16.21 -28.79 16.51
C GLU A 721 16.39 -27.39 15.91
N THR A 722 17.44 -27.25 15.11
CA THR A 722 17.71 -26.02 14.35
C THR A 722 18.46 -26.36 13.06
N ALA A 723 18.79 -25.35 12.26
CA ALA A 723 19.60 -25.49 11.07
C ALA A 723 20.48 -24.24 10.89
N ALA A 724 21.53 -24.38 10.08
CA ALA A 724 22.04 -23.22 9.35
C ALA A 724 21.07 -22.94 8.20
N TYR A 725 20.50 -21.74 8.16
CA TYR A 725 19.47 -21.37 7.20
C TYR A 725 20.09 -20.68 6.00
N GLY A 726 19.65 -21.05 4.80
CA GLY A 726 19.88 -20.26 3.59
C GLY A 726 18.94 -19.06 3.52
N ALA A 727 19.30 -18.06 2.71
CA ALA A 727 18.33 -17.02 2.35
C ALA A 727 17.18 -17.67 1.54
N GLY A 728 15.93 -17.39 1.91
CA GLY A 728 14.75 -17.97 1.27
C GLY A 728 14.34 -19.33 1.83
N ASP A 729 15.02 -19.81 2.87
CA ASP A 729 14.53 -20.93 3.67
C ASP A 729 13.23 -20.53 4.40
N VAL A 730 12.24 -21.40 4.35
CA VAL A 730 10.93 -21.22 4.98
C VAL A 730 10.71 -22.28 6.05
N VAL A 731 10.19 -21.90 7.20
CA VAL A 731 9.77 -22.83 8.26
C VAL A 731 8.31 -22.56 8.62
N LEU A 732 7.47 -23.57 8.41
CA LEU A 732 6.08 -23.57 8.88
C LEU A 732 6.00 -24.32 10.20
N PHE A 733 5.27 -23.82 11.18
CA PHE A 733 5.05 -24.54 12.44
C PHE A 733 3.71 -24.22 13.07
N THR A 734 3.24 -25.13 13.91
CA THR A 734 1.94 -24.99 14.58
C THR A 734 2.00 -23.96 15.70
N MET A 735 0.85 -23.36 16.03
CA MET A 735 0.77 -22.38 17.13
C MET A 735 1.14 -22.93 18.51
N HIS A 736 1.19 -24.26 18.68
CA HIS A 736 1.60 -24.93 19.92
C HIS A 736 3.02 -25.48 19.88
N THR A 737 3.75 -25.31 18.77
CA THR A 737 5.15 -25.71 18.71
C THR A 737 5.96 -24.73 19.56
N ILE A 738 6.56 -25.22 20.65
CA ILE A 738 7.49 -24.42 21.44
C ILE A 738 8.71 -24.11 20.57
N HIS A 739 9.03 -22.82 20.49
CA HIS A 739 10.14 -22.32 19.70
C HIS A 739 10.75 -21.09 20.37
N GLY A 740 11.91 -20.70 19.88
CA GLY A 740 12.64 -19.51 20.28
C GLY A 740 13.71 -19.20 19.24
N SER A 741 14.72 -18.44 19.62
CA SER A 741 15.89 -18.28 18.77
C SER A 741 17.18 -18.41 19.55
N SER A 742 18.20 -18.99 18.92
CA SER A 742 19.53 -18.98 19.50
C SER A 742 20.07 -17.55 19.61
N THR A 743 20.95 -17.33 20.58
CA THR A 743 21.58 -16.05 20.84
C THR A 743 22.51 -15.70 19.69
N ASN A 744 22.37 -14.49 19.16
CA ASN A 744 23.29 -13.93 18.19
C ASN A 744 24.63 -13.63 18.87
N ARG A 745 25.69 -14.33 18.47
CA ARG A 745 27.06 -14.20 19.01
C ARG A 745 28.01 -13.49 18.05
N THR A 746 27.48 -12.96 16.95
CA THR A 746 28.24 -12.20 15.96
C THR A 746 28.16 -10.70 16.25
N ASP A 747 28.79 -9.89 15.41
CA ASP A 747 28.70 -8.42 15.39
C ASP A 747 27.64 -7.91 14.40
N SER A 748 26.84 -8.81 13.83
CA SER A 748 25.94 -8.51 12.71
C SER A 748 24.48 -8.70 13.08
N TRP A 749 23.57 -7.95 12.46
CA TRP A 749 22.13 -8.14 12.59
C TRP A 749 21.70 -9.46 11.95
N ARG A 750 20.85 -10.23 12.63
CA ARG A 750 20.10 -11.34 12.02
C ARG A 750 18.75 -10.85 11.53
N LEU A 751 18.45 -11.06 10.26
CA LEU A 751 17.20 -10.63 9.62
C LEU A 751 16.34 -11.83 9.18
N SER A 752 15.09 -11.85 9.62
CA SER A 752 14.06 -12.80 9.20
C SER A 752 12.67 -12.19 9.40
N VAL A 753 11.66 -12.71 8.72
CA VAL A 753 10.27 -12.26 8.87
C VAL A 753 9.36 -13.42 9.23
N ASP A 754 8.29 -13.15 9.97
CA ASP A 754 7.26 -14.14 10.23
C ASP A 754 5.84 -13.58 10.23
N PHE A 755 4.92 -14.36 9.65
CA PHE A 755 3.49 -14.09 9.62
C PHE A 755 2.72 -15.37 9.93
N ARG A 756 1.39 -15.26 10.09
CA ARG A 756 0.53 -16.41 10.39
C ARG A 756 -0.48 -16.56 9.27
N VAL A 757 -0.90 -17.80 8.99
CA VAL A 757 -1.86 -18.12 7.93
C VAL A 757 -2.93 -19.08 8.41
N GLN A 758 -4.14 -18.91 7.87
CA GLN A 758 -5.30 -19.77 8.12
C GLN A 758 -6.10 -19.96 6.83
N PRO A 759 -6.96 -20.99 6.71
CA PRO A 759 -7.90 -21.11 5.60
C PRO A 759 -8.91 -19.96 5.54
N CYS A 760 -9.29 -19.48 4.36
CA CYS A 760 -10.24 -18.38 4.17
C CYS A 760 -11.66 -18.68 4.71
N HIS A 761 -12.05 -19.95 4.81
CA HIS A 761 -13.33 -20.33 5.43
C HIS A 761 -13.28 -20.31 6.97
N ALA A 762 -12.10 -20.14 7.56
CA ALA A 762 -12.00 -19.98 9.00
C ALA A 762 -12.70 -18.68 9.41
N PRO A 763 -13.46 -18.68 10.52
CA PRO A 763 -14.08 -17.45 11.01
C PRO A 763 -13.00 -16.40 11.29
N PRO A 764 -13.31 -15.10 11.06
CA PRO A 764 -12.34 -14.04 11.27
C PRO A 764 -11.79 -14.06 12.69
N THR A 765 -10.51 -13.70 12.79
CA THR A 765 -9.80 -13.73 14.07
C THR A 765 -10.46 -12.78 15.06
N LEU A 766 -10.89 -13.31 16.20
CA LEU A 766 -11.38 -12.50 17.31
C LEU A 766 -10.17 -11.86 17.98
N VAL A 767 -9.96 -10.59 17.64
CA VAL A 767 -9.00 -9.74 18.34
C VAL A 767 -9.52 -9.51 19.76
N SER A 768 -8.70 -9.78 20.78
CA SER A 768 -9.02 -9.42 22.17
C SER A 768 -9.46 -7.96 22.24
N GLN A 769 -10.49 -7.66 23.04
CA GLN A 769 -10.93 -6.26 23.26
C GLN A 769 -9.80 -5.41 23.86
N ASN A 770 -8.85 -6.05 24.54
CA ASN A 770 -7.71 -5.46 25.19
C ASN A 770 -6.41 -5.60 24.38
N LYS A 771 -6.46 -5.88 23.06
CA LYS A 771 -5.26 -6.11 22.24
C LYS A 771 -4.19 -5.04 22.47
N GLY A 772 -2.97 -5.48 22.82
CA GLY A 772 -1.84 -4.59 23.11
C GLY A 772 -1.88 -3.94 24.49
N ARG A 773 -2.76 -4.36 25.40
CA ARG A 773 -2.68 -4.03 26.84
C ARG A 773 -1.38 -4.58 27.41
N TRP A 774 -1.12 -5.87 27.17
CA TRP A 774 0.06 -6.54 27.69
C TRP A 774 1.34 -5.94 27.14
N SER A 775 1.43 -5.71 25.84
CA SER A 775 2.65 -5.14 25.24
C SER A 775 3.04 -3.77 25.84
N ARG A 776 2.05 -2.94 26.20
CA ARG A 776 2.25 -1.62 26.82
C ARG A 776 2.55 -1.68 28.31
N LEU A 777 1.92 -2.60 29.03
CA LEU A 777 1.88 -2.60 30.50
C LEU A 777 2.56 -3.81 31.15
N ARG A 778 3.14 -4.75 30.39
CA ARG A 778 3.77 -6.00 30.91
C ARG A 778 4.86 -5.81 31.98
N HIS A 779 5.42 -4.62 32.11
CA HIS A 779 6.43 -4.30 33.13
C HIS A 779 5.81 -3.71 34.41
N SER A 780 4.51 -3.39 34.39
CA SER A 780 3.75 -2.87 35.52
C SER A 780 3.32 -4.01 36.45
N ARG A 781 3.88 -4.04 37.66
CA ARG A 781 3.52 -5.01 38.70
C ARG A 781 2.10 -4.81 39.25
N SER A 782 1.52 -3.62 39.10
CA SER A 782 0.12 -3.38 39.51
C SER A 782 -0.88 -3.97 38.51
N ASP A 783 -0.54 -3.93 37.21
CA ASP A 783 -1.41 -4.46 36.14
C ASP A 783 -1.24 -5.96 35.91
N PHE A 784 -0.02 -6.46 36.16
CA PHE A 784 0.36 -7.86 36.01
C PHE A 784 1.15 -8.34 37.24
N PRO A 785 0.45 -8.69 38.32
CA PRO A 785 1.09 -9.05 39.58
C PRO A 785 1.86 -10.37 39.51
N ARG A 786 1.43 -11.32 38.66
CA ARG A 786 1.95 -12.68 38.62
C ARG A 786 3.12 -12.82 37.64
N SER A 787 4.14 -13.54 38.05
CA SER A 787 5.26 -13.98 37.21
C SER A 787 4.96 -15.30 36.50
N MET A 788 5.73 -15.62 35.46
CA MET A 788 5.60 -16.90 34.76
C MET A 788 5.91 -18.09 35.70
N ASP A 789 6.89 -17.99 36.59
CA ASP A 789 7.25 -19.09 37.49
C ASP A 789 6.17 -19.36 38.57
N GLU A 790 5.51 -18.31 39.07
CA GLU A 790 4.33 -18.46 39.94
C GLU A 790 3.17 -19.14 39.18
N ALA A 791 2.97 -18.79 37.90
CA ALA A 791 1.96 -19.43 37.06
C ALA A 791 2.29 -20.91 36.79
N LYS A 792 3.53 -21.24 36.45
CA LYS A 792 4.00 -22.63 36.29
C LYS A 792 3.80 -23.46 37.55
N THR A 793 4.05 -22.87 38.72
CA THR A 793 3.81 -23.51 40.02
C THR A 793 2.32 -23.81 40.19
N ALA A 794 1.44 -22.84 39.91
CA ALA A 794 -0.01 -23.04 39.97
C ALA A 794 -0.53 -24.08 38.95
N TRP A 795 0.15 -24.25 37.82
CA TRP A 795 -0.17 -25.24 36.79
C TRP A 795 0.47 -26.61 37.04
N ASN A 796 1.20 -26.80 38.14
CA ASN A 796 1.95 -28.03 38.47
C ASN A 796 2.97 -28.45 37.39
N LEU A 797 3.51 -27.49 36.62
CA LEU A 797 4.49 -27.78 35.57
C LEU A 797 5.91 -28.04 36.12
N HIS A 798 6.19 -27.67 37.38
CA HIS A 798 7.45 -28.00 38.06
C HIS A 798 7.49 -29.44 38.60
N GLU A 799 6.34 -30.03 38.95
CA GLU A 799 6.25 -31.40 39.48
C GLU A 799 6.15 -32.47 38.38
N ALA A 800 5.59 -32.13 37.21
CA ALA A 800 5.53 -33.03 36.04
C ALA A 800 6.92 -33.48 35.55
N ALA A 801 7.99 -32.74 35.89
CA ALA A 801 9.38 -33.13 35.64
C ALA A 801 9.91 -34.22 36.59
N ARG A 802 9.15 -34.59 37.64
CA ARG A 802 9.46 -35.66 38.60
C ARG A 802 8.39 -36.75 38.57
N GLY A 803 8.31 -37.48 37.46
CA GLY A 803 7.70 -38.82 37.48
C GLY A 803 6.72 -39.11 36.36
N SER A 804 7.23 -39.67 35.26
CA SER A 804 6.50 -40.75 34.60
C SER A 804 7.20 -42.06 34.93
N LYS A 805 6.69 -42.80 35.91
CA LYS A 805 6.89 -44.25 35.92
C LYS A 805 6.25 -44.75 34.63
N ARG A 806 7.03 -45.45 33.79
CA ARG A 806 6.51 -46.24 32.66
C ARG A 806 5.31 -47.06 33.15
N PRO A 807 4.10 -46.94 32.57
CA PRO A 807 3.09 -47.96 32.74
C PRO A 807 3.59 -49.22 32.03
N ALA A 808 3.55 -50.35 32.73
CA ALA A 808 3.83 -51.65 32.15
C ALA A 808 2.85 -51.93 31.00
N ALA A 809 3.37 -52.55 29.93
CA ALA A 809 2.58 -52.94 28.77
C ALA A 809 1.53 -54.00 29.17
N GLU A 810 0.25 -53.69 28.99
CA GLU A 810 -0.80 -54.70 28.91
C GLU A 810 -0.97 -55.16 27.45
N PRO A 811 -1.12 -56.46 27.18
CA PRO A 811 -1.26 -57.00 25.83
C PRO A 811 -2.67 -56.74 25.25
N PRO A 812 -2.84 -56.76 23.92
CA PRO A 812 -4.03 -56.23 23.26
C PRO A 812 -5.24 -57.16 23.45
N ALA A 813 -6.28 -56.65 24.11
CA ALA A 813 -7.59 -57.29 24.17
C ALA A 813 -8.42 -56.93 22.92
N THR A 814 -8.82 -57.98 22.20
CA THR A 814 -9.66 -58.03 21.01
C THR A 814 -10.98 -57.24 21.15
N GLN A 815 -11.19 -56.22 20.31
CA GLN A 815 -12.50 -55.58 20.17
C GLN A 815 -13.31 -56.25 19.04
N ARG A 816 -14.28 -57.08 19.44
CA ARG A 816 -15.37 -57.60 18.61
C ARG A 816 -16.49 -56.54 18.50
N LYS A 817 -17.04 -56.46 17.29
CA LYS A 817 -18.33 -55.87 16.82
C LYS A 817 -19.45 -55.68 17.85
N ARG A 818 -20.22 -54.58 17.68
CA ARG A 818 -21.71 -54.42 17.63
C ARG A 818 -22.00 -52.91 17.52
N LEU A 819 -22.55 -52.32 16.45
CA LEU A 819 -23.90 -52.39 15.86
C LEU A 819 -25.07 -52.20 16.84
N CYS A 820 -25.88 -51.16 16.53
CA CYS A 820 -27.24 -50.82 16.97
C CYS A 820 -27.43 -50.14 18.34
N ALA A 821 -27.73 -48.84 18.31
CA ALA A 821 -29.09 -48.29 18.48
C ALA A 821 -29.15 -46.89 17.86
#